data_AF-A0A537MDK5-F1
#
_entry.id   AF-A0A537MDK5-F1
#
_cell.length_a   1.000
_cell.length_b   1.000
_cell.length_c   1.000
_cell.angle_alpha   90.00
_cell.angle_beta   90.00
_cell.angle_gamma   90.00
#
_symmetry.space_group_name_H-M   'P 1'
#
loop_
_entity.id
_entity.type
_entity.pdbx_description
1 polymer ?
#
loop_
_entity_poly.entity_id
_entity_poly.type
_entity_poly.pdbx_seq_one_letter_code
_entity_poly.pdbx_strand_id
1 'polypeptide(L)'
;MPVQTVTALFENSGDTDWFRVHLVAGQSYQMNISSSYQGVMMKVMQPDGQEMHFPIAFGNLADFVAPVTGDFFVAGHRVGGSLDPVLYSITVEDYADAFPAWTGTSAALAVGETRTVVSNFSFPSFNNDWFAIDLVAGQSYVLSTESIAGKVYVADAGGAVVAIEGFGSGGQQAHFTATETGRYYAGAQHSSGSTYKLTLLAVADDHGDTPAGAGSLAVGAAVNGRWESGGDDDAYAITLAAGASYNFSVSSVGAVSFSDYIRILDEAGNQVWTSYGQPSAAATIFSPASDGTYYVIAGLNSIATHPDNPNTYLAGWDYTLNAVTVAGDLTDNPLTTGALTVGAAPTAGIWETQGDRDWLEVELVAGQTYLFDLSTPNWDGVGLTLFDDQGNELNVVNGFSPSPSGTRLAHTALATGSYFISALVGKQAGSYTISVAPVADDFANNTATTGHLVANGAAASGVSENVADTDWFSIELTAGLTYKLVQGAANVGLAVRDAEGKLVSEPYAYDISFTPSSSGTYFVEAGGANGAYTFTVQTVSDDYLESAGTTGVIRTQIGGTGGADTFVSTEAYEYFVGGGGDDLFVASTGYDLFEGGAGSDTVSYAGLAQAITVDLRFGRSEIDGAFRDMVRVENVVGTAFDDVIIGSSVANFIDGGSGADRMQGFGGNDIYIVDNGGDVVVEAAGGGRDVVYARASYTLNAGAEIEVLSVISQGAGTVIDLTGNELGQELYGNTESNFLDGGGGADYMAGFGGSDIYVVDQGGDVIAESAGGGRDVVYARASYTLNAGAEVEVLSVISQGGGTIIDLTGNELGQELYGNTESNFLDGGGGADYLQGFGGNDNYVVETQGDVVIEGAGEGNHDVVYARSSYALGAGQQIEVLSAQSQGATAALDLTGNEFGNELYGNEGANVLNGGAGSDYLFGYGGADTLDGGAGADFLVGYAGADSFAFTSALGNGNLDNIADFEMGVDKIVLDHAVFAGLALGTLSAGAFVTGNPQDADDRIIFNQGSGILLYDADGNGAGAAVAFASVLQNTQLTANDFIVI
;
A
#
# COMPACT_ATOMS: atom_id res chain seq x y z
N MET A 1 47.63 23.01 0.18
CA MET A 1 48.13 23.81 1.32
C MET A 1 47.83 23.02 2.59
N PRO A 2 48.61 23.14 3.67
CA PRO A 2 48.17 22.63 4.98
C PRO A 2 46.92 23.40 5.44
N VAL A 3 46.03 22.74 6.16
CA VAL A 3 44.81 23.33 6.74
C VAL A 3 45.16 24.59 7.53
N GLN A 4 44.55 25.72 7.18
CA GLN A 4 44.73 26.98 7.88
C GLN A 4 43.50 27.27 8.73
N THR A 5 43.62 27.05 10.04
CA THR A 5 42.59 27.38 11.04
C THR A 5 42.85 28.76 11.64
N VAL A 6 41.81 29.59 11.69
CA VAL A 6 41.78 30.85 12.46
C VAL A 6 40.65 30.78 13.46
N THR A 7 40.94 30.95 14.74
CA THR A 7 39.94 31.01 15.83
C THR A 7 39.74 32.46 16.26
N ALA A 8 38.48 32.87 16.39
CA ALA A 8 38.08 34.23 16.76
C ALA A 8 36.79 34.20 17.60
N LEU A 9 36.31 35.38 18.00
CA LEU A 9 35.26 35.55 19.00
C LEU A 9 34.29 36.65 18.53
N PHE A 10 33.02 36.31 18.30
CA PHE A 10 32.00 37.34 18.07
C PHE A 10 31.66 38.01 19.39
N GLU A 11 31.95 39.30 19.51
CA GLU A 11 31.84 40.04 20.76
C GLU A 11 30.42 40.58 20.97
N ASN A 12 29.61 40.68 19.90
CA ASN A 12 28.22 41.15 19.94
C ASN A 12 27.32 40.38 18.94
N SER A 13 26.01 40.61 19.00
CA SER A 13 25.06 40.17 17.97
C SER A 13 25.17 41.05 16.71
N GLY A 14 25.18 40.46 15.52
CA GLY A 14 25.37 41.19 14.25
C GLY A 14 26.84 41.48 13.91
N ASP A 15 27.76 40.99 14.73
CA ASP A 15 29.20 41.13 14.55
C ASP A 15 29.69 40.38 13.28
N THR A 16 30.75 40.91 12.65
CA THR A 16 31.26 40.40 11.37
C THR A 16 32.77 40.57 11.26
N ASP A 17 33.50 39.48 11.44
CA ASP A 17 34.96 39.43 11.31
C ASP A 17 35.35 39.05 9.89
N TRP A 18 36.27 39.82 9.29
CA TRP A 18 36.76 39.58 7.93
C TRP A 18 38.21 39.11 7.91
N PHE A 19 38.44 37.97 7.26
CA PHE A 19 39.75 37.37 7.05
C PHE A 19 40.12 37.40 5.56
N ARG A 20 41.40 37.60 5.27
CA ARG A 20 41.92 37.57 3.89
C ARG A 20 42.61 36.24 3.64
N VAL A 21 42.27 35.58 2.54
CA VAL A 21 42.89 34.33 2.09
C VAL A 21 43.33 34.46 0.63
N HIS A 22 44.51 33.96 0.30
CA HIS A 22 45.04 34.04 -1.07
C HIS A 22 44.83 32.69 -1.78
N LEU A 23 44.05 32.69 -2.85
CA LEU A 23 43.64 31.50 -3.59
C LEU A 23 44.18 31.55 -5.02
N VAL A 24 44.36 30.38 -5.63
CA VAL A 24 44.92 30.21 -6.98
C VAL A 24 43.85 29.69 -7.93
N ALA A 25 43.70 30.34 -9.08
CA ALA A 25 42.71 29.96 -10.09
C ALA A 25 42.81 28.47 -10.46
N GLY A 26 41.67 27.77 -10.48
CA GLY A 26 41.62 26.36 -10.87
C GLY A 26 42.10 25.37 -9.79
N GLN A 27 42.40 25.82 -8.57
CA GLN A 27 42.49 24.95 -7.40
C GLN A 27 41.16 24.92 -6.66
N SER A 28 40.77 23.75 -6.15
CA SER A 28 39.58 23.59 -5.31
C SER A 28 39.95 23.83 -3.85
N TYR A 29 39.06 24.49 -3.11
CA TYR A 29 39.24 24.81 -1.70
C TYR A 29 37.98 24.45 -0.93
N GLN A 30 38.18 23.86 0.26
CA GLN A 30 37.14 23.70 1.27
C GLN A 30 37.29 24.79 2.33
N MET A 31 36.17 25.42 2.69
CA MET A 31 36.07 26.38 3.78
C MET A 31 34.99 25.96 4.76
N ASN A 32 35.30 25.93 6.06
CA ASN A 32 34.35 25.57 7.11
C ASN A 32 34.43 26.58 8.27
N ILE A 33 33.30 27.01 8.83
CA ILE A 33 33.19 27.81 10.05
C ILE A 33 32.51 26.99 11.15
N SER A 34 33.29 26.59 12.15
CA SER A 34 32.80 25.80 13.30
C SER A 34 32.53 26.69 14.51
N SER A 35 31.37 26.53 15.14
CA SER A 35 31.02 27.18 16.40
C SER A 35 30.08 26.29 17.22
N SER A 36 30.06 26.46 18.54
CA SER A 36 29.03 25.86 19.41
C SER A 36 27.69 26.60 19.36
N TYR A 37 27.58 27.69 18.59
CA TYR A 37 26.36 28.49 18.44
C TYR A 37 25.75 28.31 17.04
N GLN A 38 24.46 27.99 17.00
CA GLN A 38 23.71 27.68 15.77
C GLN A 38 23.45 28.89 14.84
N GLY A 39 23.69 30.13 15.30
CA GLY A 39 23.42 31.37 14.56
C GLY A 39 24.66 32.01 13.93
N VAL A 40 25.57 31.22 13.37
CA VAL A 40 26.77 31.69 12.64
C VAL A 40 26.60 31.41 11.15
N MET A 41 27.08 32.32 10.31
CA MET A 41 27.07 32.21 8.84
C MET A 41 28.42 32.59 8.25
N MET A 42 28.78 31.99 7.13
CA MET A 42 29.96 32.37 6.34
C MET A 42 29.57 33.20 5.10
N LYS A 43 30.39 34.19 4.74
CA LYS A 43 30.35 34.86 3.43
C LYS A 43 31.72 34.81 2.76
N VAL A 44 31.78 34.71 1.43
CA VAL A 44 33.04 34.75 0.67
C VAL A 44 32.93 35.76 -0.47
N MET A 45 33.86 36.71 -0.50
CA MET A 45 33.98 37.76 -1.50
C MET A 45 35.18 37.52 -2.40
N GLN A 46 34.98 37.67 -3.70
CA GLN A 46 36.02 37.59 -4.73
C GLN A 46 36.95 38.82 -4.69
N PRO A 47 38.14 38.76 -5.32
CA PRO A 47 39.08 39.89 -5.38
C PRO A 47 38.54 41.16 -6.06
N ASP A 48 37.46 41.06 -6.84
CA ASP A 48 36.75 42.18 -7.49
C ASP A 48 35.59 42.76 -6.66
N GLY A 49 35.26 42.14 -5.52
CA GLY A 49 34.19 42.56 -4.62
C GLY A 49 32.81 41.96 -4.92
N GLN A 50 32.69 40.93 -5.77
CA GLN A 50 31.46 40.14 -5.89
C GLN A 50 31.35 39.10 -4.77
N GLU A 51 30.14 38.90 -4.22
CA GLU A 51 29.84 37.81 -3.29
C GLU A 51 29.67 36.50 -4.08
N MET A 52 30.20 35.39 -3.57
CA MET A 52 29.96 34.06 -4.16
C MET A 52 28.68 33.46 -3.59
N HIS A 53 27.77 33.06 -4.47
CA HIS A 53 26.49 32.45 -4.12
C HIS A 53 26.60 30.92 -4.14
N PHE A 54 26.22 30.27 -3.05
CA PHE A 54 26.21 28.80 -2.92
C PHE A 54 24.76 28.28 -2.92
N PRO A 55 24.38 27.28 -3.75
CA PRO A 55 22.98 26.90 -3.93
C PRO A 55 22.27 26.25 -2.74
N ILE A 56 23.01 25.69 -1.77
CA ILE A 56 22.46 25.07 -0.57
C ILE A 56 23.12 25.68 0.66
N ALA A 57 22.36 26.47 1.42
CA ALA A 57 22.86 27.20 2.59
C ALA A 57 22.77 26.38 3.88
N PHE A 58 23.62 25.37 4.05
CA PHE A 58 23.88 24.78 5.37
C PHE A 58 25.00 25.51 6.11
N GLY A 59 24.74 26.79 6.44
CA GLY A 59 25.37 27.66 7.45
C GLY A 59 26.89 27.85 7.49
N ASN A 60 27.64 26.75 7.47
CA ASN A 60 28.99 26.62 7.98
C ASN A 60 30.02 26.08 6.97
N LEU A 61 29.64 25.36 5.91
CA LEU A 61 30.58 24.74 4.97
C LEU A 61 30.41 25.29 3.54
N ALA A 62 31.52 25.48 2.80
CA ALA A 62 31.52 25.84 1.39
C ALA A 62 32.73 25.27 0.65
N ASP A 63 32.47 24.54 -0.44
CA ASP A 63 33.48 23.98 -1.35
C ASP A 63 33.41 24.70 -2.70
N PHE A 64 34.55 25.13 -3.25
CA PHE A 64 34.59 25.80 -4.56
C PHE A 64 35.96 25.74 -5.23
N VAL A 65 35.97 25.83 -6.57
CA VAL A 65 37.17 26.15 -7.34
C VAL A 65 37.35 27.66 -7.36
N ALA A 66 38.53 28.17 -7.01
CA ALA A 66 38.78 29.60 -7.12
C ALA A 66 38.69 30.04 -8.60
N PRO A 67 37.78 30.95 -8.98
CA PRO A 67 37.60 31.35 -10.38
C PRO A 67 38.75 32.22 -10.89
N VAL A 68 39.47 32.89 -9.99
CA VAL A 68 40.61 33.76 -10.29
C VAL A 68 41.70 33.60 -9.22
N THR A 69 42.96 33.86 -9.58
CA THR A 69 44.07 33.92 -8.62
C THR A 69 44.05 35.29 -7.96
N GLY A 70 43.94 35.34 -6.63
CA GLY A 70 43.89 36.60 -5.91
C GLY A 70 43.56 36.48 -4.44
N ASP A 71 43.35 37.63 -3.81
CA ASP A 71 42.98 37.75 -2.40
C ASP A 71 41.46 37.77 -2.25
N PHE A 72 40.90 36.69 -1.71
CA PHE A 72 39.51 36.57 -1.34
C PHE A 72 39.32 37.04 0.11
N PHE A 73 38.11 37.51 0.43
CA PHE A 73 37.76 37.92 1.78
C PHE A 73 36.64 37.04 2.31
N VAL A 74 36.90 36.34 3.41
CA VAL A 74 35.95 35.45 4.08
C VAL A 74 35.45 36.12 5.35
N ALA A 75 34.14 36.20 5.55
CA ALA A 75 33.55 36.67 6.79
C ALA A 75 32.93 35.53 7.60
N GLY A 76 33.15 35.55 8.91
CA GLY A 76 32.20 34.99 9.86
C GLY A 76 31.19 36.07 10.25
N HIS A 77 29.90 35.75 10.29
CA HIS A 77 28.83 36.67 10.69
C HIS A 77 27.90 36.01 11.72
N ARG A 78 27.52 36.75 12.78
CA ARG A 78 26.62 36.25 13.83
C ARG A 78 25.21 36.82 13.72
N VAL A 79 24.22 35.97 13.44
CA VAL A 79 22.80 36.34 13.31
C VAL A 79 22.04 36.07 14.62
N GLY A 80 21.72 37.15 15.34
CA GLY A 80 20.83 37.13 16.52
C GLY A 80 21.42 36.53 17.82
N GLY A 81 20.76 36.83 18.96
CA GLY A 81 21.01 36.20 20.27
C GLY A 81 21.67 37.07 21.35
N SER A 82 21.88 36.45 22.53
CA SER A 82 22.37 37.05 23.79
C SER A 82 23.70 37.81 23.68
N LEU A 83 23.94 38.73 24.63
CA LEU A 83 25.16 39.55 24.79
C LEU A 83 26.44 38.76 25.14
N ASP A 84 26.37 37.43 25.20
CA ASP A 84 27.50 36.57 25.52
C ASP A 84 28.43 36.40 24.29
N PRO A 85 29.78 36.44 24.46
CA PRO A 85 30.70 36.25 23.36
C PRO A 85 30.70 34.80 22.83
N VAL A 86 30.74 34.63 21.51
CA VAL A 86 30.70 33.31 20.85
C VAL A 86 32.04 32.98 20.23
N LEU A 87 32.65 31.88 20.66
CA LEU A 87 33.87 31.33 20.04
C LEU A 87 33.53 30.61 18.74
N TYR A 88 34.33 30.83 17.71
CA TYR A 88 34.24 30.13 16.44
C TYR A 88 35.62 29.97 15.80
N SER A 89 35.72 29.09 14.79
CA SER A 89 36.93 28.94 13.98
C SER A 89 36.62 28.73 12.52
N ILE A 90 37.31 29.44 11.63
CA ILE A 90 37.29 29.22 10.19
C ILE A 90 38.50 28.35 9.81
N THR A 91 38.28 27.30 9.03
CA THR A 91 39.33 26.50 8.39
C THR A 91 39.27 26.66 6.89
N VAL A 92 40.43 26.83 6.25
CA VAL A 92 40.57 26.75 4.78
C VAL A 92 41.60 25.67 4.44
N GLU A 93 41.25 24.77 3.53
CA GLU A 93 42.15 23.76 2.99
C GLU A 93 42.04 23.63 1.45
N ASP A 94 43.05 22.98 0.88
CA ASP A 94 43.26 22.77 -0.56
C ASP A 94 42.82 21.34 -0.88
N TYR A 95 41.77 21.21 -1.68
CA TYR A 95 41.05 19.96 -1.89
C TYR A 95 41.26 19.47 -3.33
N ALA A 96 41.47 18.17 -3.51
CA ALA A 96 41.74 17.57 -4.81
C ALA A 96 40.51 16.83 -5.34
N ASP A 97 39.57 17.58 -5.92
CA ASP A 97 38.44 17.00 -6.65
C ASP A 97 38.69 17.00 -8.16
N ALA A 98 38.24 15.95 -8.85
CA ALA A 98 38.35 15.79 -10.29
C ALA A 98 37.17 16.40 -11.07
N PHE A 99 36.01 16.60 -10.41
CA PHE A 99 34.76 17.04 -11.06
C PHE A 99 34.11 18.20 -10.27
N PRO A 100 34.41 19.47 -10.62
CA PRO A 100 34.04 20.61 -9.79
C PRO A 100 32.59 21.08 -9.97
N ALA A 101 32.08 21.76 -8.95
CA ALA A 101 30.72 22.31 -8.92
C ALA A 101 30.41 23.29 -10.07
N TRP A 102 29.32 22.98 -10.78
CA TRP A 102 28.50 23.83 -11.66
C TRP A 102 29.15 24.44 -12.92
N THR A 103 30.11 25.36 -12.83
CA THR A 103 30.49 26.24 -13.98
C THR A 103 31.95 26.17 -14.45
N GLY A 104 32.71 25.19 -13.97
CA GLY A 104 34.15 25.04 -14.31
C GLY A 104 34.57 23.70 -14.92
N THR A 105 33.65 22.76 -15.17
CA THR A 105 34.01 21.41 -15.64
C THR A 105 34.65 21.43 -17.04
N SER A 106 35.79 20.75 -17.17
CA SER A 106 36.43 20.48 -18.47
C SER A 106 36.15 19.06 -18.97
N ALA A 107 35.42 18.26 -18.21
CA ALA A 107 34.99 16.93 -18.59
C ALA A 107 33.76 17.04 -19.51
N ALA A 108 33.93 16.68 -20.78
CA ALA A 108 32.83 16.62 -21.75
C ALA A 108 32.30 15.19 -21.88
N LEU A 109 30.99 14.98 -21.96
CA LEU A 109 30.34 13.71 -22.25
C LEU A 109 29.75 13.79 -23.67
N ALA A 110 30.15 12.89 -24.56
CA ALA A 110 29.68 12.91 -25.95
C ALA A 110 28.33 12.20 -26.11
N VAL A 111 27.53 12.63 -27.09
CA VAL A 111 26.34 11.88 -27.52
C VAL A 111 26.79 10.51 -28.06
N GLY A 112 26.21 9.43 -27.52
CA GLY A 112 26.62 8.05 -27.76
C GLY A 112 27.67 7.51 -26.78
N GLU A 113 28.07 8.27 -25.75
CA GLU A 113 29.05 7.85 -24.74
C GLU A 113 28.38 7.37 -23.45
N THR A 114 28.88 6.26 -22.90
CA THR A 114 28.71 5.85 -21.50
C THR A 114 30.02 6.05 -20.76
N ARG A 115 30.00 6.78 -19.63
CA ARG A 115 31.16 7.06 -18.80
C ARG A 115 30.96 6.54 -17.38
N THR A 116 31.87 5.69 -16.92
CA THR A 116 31.96 5.29 -15.51
C THR A 116 32.65 6.39 -14.69
N VAL A 117 32.07 6.73 -13.54
CA VAL A 117 32.55 7.76 -12.61
C VAL A 117 32.52 7.19 -11.20
N VAL A 118 33.51 7.57 -10.36
CA VAL A 118 33.63 7.14 -8.97
C VAL A 118 33.53 8.38 -8.09
N SER A 119 32.50 8.47 -7.25
CA SER A 119 32.37 9.60 -6.32
C SER A 119 33.43 9.48 -5.22
N ASN A 120 34.23 10.52 -5.07
CA ASN A 120 35.51 10.50 -4.34
C ASN A 120 35.44 11.17 -2.95
N PHE A 121 34.27 11.19 -2.33
CA PHE A 121 34.04 11.84 -1.05
C PHE A 121 34.02 10.86 0.15
N SER A 122 34.18 11.41 1.34
CA SER A 122 33.94 10.74 2.62
C SER A 122 33.43 11.80 3.60
N PHE A 123 32.43 11.46 4.44
CA PHE A 123 31.56 12.35 5.24
C PHE A 123 30.29 12.87 4.51
N PRO A 124 29.22 13.25 5.24
CA PRO A 124 27.85 13.08 4.77
C PRO A 124 27.26 14.35 4.11
N SER A 125 27.55 14.53 2.82
CA SER A 125 26.82 15.44 1.95
C SER A 125 26.83 14.92 0.51
N PHE A 126 25.73 15.11 -0.21
CA PHE A 126 25.61 14.70 -1.62
C PHE A 126 26.54 15.53 -2.51
N ASN A 127 27.29 14.88 -3.40
CA ASN A 127 28.04 15.56 -4.46
C ASN A 127 27.25 15.52 -5.77
N ASN A 128 27.44 16.54 -6.61
CA ASN A 128 26.90 16.62 -7.96
C ASN A 128 28.05 16.73 -8.98
N ASP A 129 28.37 15.63 -9.67
CA ASP A 129 29.34 15.64 -10.77
C ASP A 129 28.70 16.23 -12.03
N TRP A 130 29.39 17.18 -12.69
CA TRP A 130 28.90 17.85 -13.90
C TRP A 130 29.80 17.61 -15.13
N PHE A 131 29.16 17.41 -16.28
CA PHE A 131 29.77 17.21 -17.59
C PHE A 131 29.21 18.20 -18.62
N ALA A 132 30.08 18.75 -19.46
CA ALA A 132 29.65 19.55 -20.61
C ALA A 132 29.14 18.64 -21.75
N ILE A 133 28.00 18.97 -22.35
CA ILE A 133 27.42 18.24 -23.48
C ILE A 133 27.08 19.24 -24.60
N ASP A 134 27.24 18.84 -25.86
CA ASP A 134 26.95 19.69 -27.04
C ASP A 134 25.81 19.07 -27.85
N LEU A 135 24.72 19.81 -28.05
CA LEU A 135 23.43 19.32 -28.55
C LEU A 135 22.93 20.08 -29.79
N VAL A 136 21.93 19.53 -30.48
CA VAL A 136 21.34 20.06 -31.72
C VAL A 136 19.87 20.39 -31.50
N ALA A 137 19.42 21.57 -31.92
CA ALA A 137 18.03 22.01 -31.82
C ALA A 137 17.06 21.05 -32.53
N GLY A 138 15.95 20.71 -31.88
CA GLY A 138 14.95 19.78 -32.40
C GLY A 138 15.41 18.32 -32.45
N GLN A 139 16.43 17.94 -31.66
CA GLN A 139 16.81 16.55 -31.45
C GLN A 139 16.49 16.14 -30.01
N SER A 140 15.84 15.00 -29.87
CA SER A 140 15.51 14.38 -28.57
C SER A 140 16.69 13.56 -28.04
N TYR A 141 16.93 13.66 -26.73
CA TYR A 141 18.05 13.03 -26.03
C TYR A 141 17.60 12.36 -24.72
N VAL A 142 18.38 11.36 -24.30
CA VAL A 142 18.22 10.67 -23.00
C VAL A 142 19.55 10.68 -22.25
N LEU A 143 19.54 11.17 -21.02
CA LEU A 143 20.66 11.12 -20.08
C LEU A 143 20.33 10.10 -18.98
N SER A 144 21.07 8.99 -18.89
CA SER A 144 20.75 7.87 -17.98
C SER A 144 21.90 7.40 -17.07
N THR A 145 21.57 6.82 -15.92
CA THR A 145 22.50 6.09 -15.05
C THR A 145 22.12 4.61 -14.95
N GLU A 146 23.09 3.74 -14.58
CA GLU A 146 22.85 2.28 -14.49
C GLU A 146 22.71 1.73 -13.06
N SER A 147 23.15 2.45 -12.01
CA SER A 147 23.17 1.93 -10.63
C SER A 147 23.61 3.01 -9.62
N ILE A 148 22.66 3.68 -8.95
CA ILE A 148 22.67 4.15 -7.53
C ILE A 148 21.52 5.14 -7.26
N ALA A 149 21.10 5.26 -6.00
CA ALA A 149 20.18 6.29 -5.54
C ALA A 149 20.78 7.71 -5.71
N GLY A 150 20.08 8.56 -6.46
CA GLY A 150 20.60 9.85 -6.91
C GLY A 150 19.61 10.61 -7.78
N LYS A 151 20.02 11.77 -8.31
CA LYS A 151 19.25 12.58 -9.28
C LYS A 151 20.07 12.85 -10.53
N VAL A 152 19.42 12.92 -11.69
CA VAL A 152 20.04 13.41 -12.93
C VAL A 152 19.46 14.77 -13.32
N TYR A 153 20.28 15.60 -13.93
CA TYR A 153 19.96 16.98 -14.32
C TYR A 153 20.47 17.28 -15.72
N VAL A 154 19.74 18.09 -16.46
CA VAL A 154 20.25 18.80 -17.63
C VAL A 154 20.01 20.29 -17.42
N ALA A 155 21.05 21.10 -17.64
CA ALA A 155 20.98 22.55 -17.57
C ALA A 155 21.45 23.22 -18.87
N ASP A 156 20.88 24.37 -19.18
CA ASP A 156 21.26 25.19 -20.34
C ASP A 156 22.60 25.92 -20.16
N ALA A 157 23.03 26.67 -21.19
CA ALA A 157 24.25 27.46 -21.16
C ALA A 157 24.26 28.58 -20.09
N GLY A 158 23.10 28.98 -19.58
CA GLY A 158 22.93 29.93 -18.47
C GLY A 158 22.90 29.27 -17.09
N GLY A 159 22.85 27.94 -17.03
CA GLY A 159 22.77 27.13 -15.81
C GLY A 159 21.35 26.92 -15.29
N ALA A 160 20.30 27.26 -16.06
CA ALA A 160 18.93 26.92 -15.71
C ALA A 160 18.65 25.45 -16.00
N VAL A 161 18.03 24.73 -15.07
CA VAL A 161 17.69 23.31 -15.24
C VAL A 161 16.52 23.18 -16.21
N VAL A 162 16.73 22.43 -17.29
CA VAL A 162 15.74 22.17 -18.36
C VAL A 162 15.15 20.75 -18.30
N ALA A 163 15.80 19.81 -17.60
CA ALA A 163 15.26 18.51 -17.26
C ALA A 163 15.84 18.00 -15.92
N ILE A 164 15.03 17.29 -15.14
CA ILE A 164 15.40 16.74 -13.82
C ILE A 164 14.56 15.49 -13.53
N GLU A 165 15.17 14.47 -12.94
CA GLU A 165 14.46 13.26 -12.49
C GLU A 165 14.80 12.83 -11.05
N GLY A 166 13.86 12.12 -10.42
CA GLY A 166 13.71 11.92 -8.97
C GLY A 166 14.21 10.58 -8.39
N PHE A 167 14.06 10.39 -7.07
CA PHE A 167 14.64 9.24 -6.36
C PHE A 167 13.90 7.91 -6.63
N GLY A 168 14.67 6.84 -6.79
CA GLY A 168 14.22 5.44 -6.83
C GLY A 168 15.40 4.45 -6.88
N SER A 169 15.16 3.20 -6.51
CA SER A 169 16.13 2.09 -6.50
C SER A 169 16.33 1.48 -7.90
N GLY A 170 16.82 2.29 -8.83
CA GLY A 170 17.07 1.88 -10.22
C GLY A 170 17.88 2.94 -10.97
N GLY A 171 18.32 2.60 -12.18
CA GLY A 171 19.00 3.55 -13.07
C GLY A 171 18.09 4.71 -13.46
N GLN A 172 18.52 5.95 -13.21
CA GLN A 172 17.72 7.16 -13.39
C GLN A 172 17.89 7.73 -14.80
N GLN A 173 16.81 8.20 -15.46
CA GLN A 173 16.88 8.71 -16.84
C GLN A 173 16.10 10.01 -17.04
N ALA A 174 16.75 11.06 -17.55
CA ALA A 174 16.08 12.30 -17.97
C ALA A 174 15.98 12.37 -19.51
N HIS A 175 14.75 12.49 -20.02
CA HIS A 175 14.43 12.68 -21.44
C HIS A 175 14.19 14.16 -21.72
N PHE A 176 14.69 14.68 -22.85
CA PHE A 176 14.44 16.08 -23.25
C PHE A 176 14.77 16.33 -24.73
N THR A 177 14.05 17.28 -25.34
CA THR A 177 14.37 17.82 -26.68
C THR A 177 15.18 19.11 -26.54
N ALA A 178 16.31 19.21 -27.22
CA ALA A 178 17.13 20.42 -27.16
C ALA A 178 16.46 21.56 -27.94
N THR A 179 16.19 22.68 -27.27
CA THR A 179 15.54 23.86 -27.85
C THR A 179 16.46 24.72 -28.70
N GLU A 180 17.77 24.71 -28.43
CA GLU A 180 18.79 25.43 -29.18
C GLU A 180 20.00 24.53 -29.51
N THR A 181 20.69 24.81 -30.62
CA THR A 181 21.94 24.14 -30.98
C THR A 181 23.09 24.80 -30.21
N GLY A 182 23.66 24.12 -29.22
CA GLY A 182 24.62 24.74 -28.33
C GLY A 182 25.13 23.83 -27.23
N ARG A 183 25.74 24.45 -26.21
CA ARG A 183 26.30 23.77 -25.04
C ARG A 183 25.29 23.74 -23.89
N TYR A 184 25.14 22.55 -23.32
CA TYR A 184 24.37 22.26 -22.13
C TYR A 184 25.29 21.57 -21.10
N TYR A 185 24.76 21.31 -19.91
CA TYR A 185 25.48 20.63 -18.83
C TYR A 185 24.64 19.47 -18.27
N ALA A 186 25.20 18.26 -18.29
CA ALA A 186 24.63 17.09 -17.63
C ALA A 186 25.17 16.99 -16.20
N GLY A 187 24.30 16.82 -15.21
CA GLY A 187 24.66 16.61 -13.81
C GLY A 187 24.15 15.27 -13.30
N ALA A 188 24.91 14.62 -12.42
CA ALA A 188 24.46 13.49 -11.63
C ALA A 188 24.75 13.74 -10.14
N GLN A 189 23.77 13.48 -9.27
CA GLN A 189 23.90 13.55 -7.82
C GLN A 189 23.94 12.14 -7.23
N HIS A 190 24.79 11.90 -6.24
CA HIS A 190 24.98 10.55 -5.68
C HIS A 190 25.61 10.55 -4.28
N SER A 191 25.53 9.38 -3.63
CA SER A 191 26.13 9.10 -2.33
C SER A 191 27.67 9.03 -2.38
N SER A 192 28.26 9.28 -1.21
CA SER A 192 29.70 9.34 -0.92
C SER A 192 30.37 7.96 -1.13
N GLY A 193 31.36 7.85 -2.02
CA GLY A 193 32.13 6.62 -2.27
C GLY A 193 31.56 5.68 -3.34
N SER A 194 30.46 6.05 -4.00
CA SER A 194 29.72 5.21 -4.95
C SER A 194 30.29 5.30 -6.38
N THR A 195 30.29 4.17 -7.10
CA THR A 195 30.62 4.14 -8.54
C THR A 195 29.33 4.05 -9.36
N TYR A 196 29.18 4.92 -10.36
CA TYR A 196 28.05 4.91 -11.29
C TYR A 196 28.54 5.00 -12.73
N LYS A 197 27.62 4.81 -13.68
CA LYS A 197 27.80 5.14 -15.08
C LYS A 197 26.81 6.22 -15.46
N LEU A 198 27.21 7.14 -16.33
CA LEU A 198 26.36 8.16 -16.94
C LEU A 198 26.43 8.01 -18.46
N THR A 199 25.28 7.90 -19.12
CA THR A 199 25.16 7.68 -20.57
C THR A 199 24.33 8.80 -21.19
N LEU A 200 24.74 9.32 -22.35
CA LEU A 200 23.94 10.26 -23.14
C LEU A 200 23.66 9.66 -24.53
N LEU A 201 22.40 9.49 -24.91
CA LEU A 201 21.98 8.99 -26.23
C LEU A 201 21.09 10.02 -26.95
N ALA A 202 21.07 9.97 -28.27
CA ALA A 202 20.07 10.65 -29.10
C ALA A 202 18.99 9.65 -29.53
N VAL A 203 17.74 10.11 -29.55
CA VAL A 203 16.55 9.36 -29.97
C VAL A 203 16.03 10.01 -31.25
N ALA A 204 15.53 9.20 -32.19
CA ALA A 204 14.96 9.69 -33.45
C ALA A 204 13.47 9.96 -33.29
N ASP A 205 13.02 11.18 -33.62
CA ASP A 205 11.62 11.58 -33.59
C ASP A 205 10.88 11.13 -34.89
N ASP A 206 9.58 10.85 -34.77
CA ASP A 206 8.74 10.32 -35.85
C ASP A 206 7.86 11.37 -36.59
N HIS A 207 7.46 12.47 -35.93
CA HIS A 207 6.79 13.64 -36.53
C HIS A 207 7.16 14.97 -35.84
N GLY A 208 7.60 15.99 -36.60
CA GLY A 208 8.03 17.25 -36.00
C GLY A 208 6.94 18.09 -35.33
N ASP A 209 7.27 18.63 -34.15
CA ASP A 209 6.42 19.28 -33.13
C ASP A 209 5.71 20.58 -33.55
N THR A 210 5.92 21.02 -34.79
CA THR A 210 5.51 22.35 -35.23
C THR A 210 4.83 22.32 -36.58
N PRO A 211 4.00 23.33 -36.92
CA PRO A 211 3.42 23.50 -38.26
C PRO A 211 4.43 23.47 -39.43
N ALA A 212 5.73 23.67 -39.17
CA ALA A 212 6.80 23.58 -40.16
C ALA A 212 7.29 22.15 -40.44
N GLY A 213 7.10 21.22 -39.50
CA GLY A 213 7.43 19.79 -39.60
C GLY A 213 6.21 18.87 -39.81
N ALA A 214 5.00 19.42 -39.73
CA ALA A 214 3.76 18.68 -39.64
C ALA A 214 3.49 17.63 -40.75
N GLY A 215 2.97 16.48 -40.34
CA GLY A 215 2.35 15.47 -41.19
C GLY A 215 1.01 15.91 -41.80
N SER A 216 0.21 14.97 -42.32
CA SER A 216 -1.08 15.28 -42.94
C SER A 216 -2.20 14.34 -42.49
N LEU A 217 -3.32 14.93 -42.08
CA LEU A 217 -4.55 14.25 -41.68
C LEU A 217 -5.69 14.66 -42.64
N ALA A 218 -6.60 13.72 -42.93
CA ALA A 218 -7.77 13.96 -43.77
C ALA A 218 -9.06 13.62 -43.02
N VAL A 219 -10.12 14.41 -43.23
CA VAL A 219 -11.45 14.13 -42.68
C VAL A 219 -11.96 12.79 -43.23
N GLY A 220 -12.35 11.89 -42.33
CA GLY A 220 -12.76 10.51 -42.61
C GLY A 220 -11.62 9.49 -42.63
N ALA A 221 -10.40 9.87 -42.24
CA ALA A 221 -9.23 9.00 -42.17
C ALA A 221 -8.56 9.01 -40.77
N ALA A 222 -7.71 8.00 -40.56
CA ALA A 222 -6.88 7.81 -39.38
C ALA A 222 -5.40 7.97 -39.76
N VAL A 223 -4.59 8.49 -38.84
CA VAL A 223 -3.11 8.47 -38.90
C VAL A 223 -2.54 7.88 -37.62
N ASN A 224 -1.36 7.28 -37.69
CA ASN A 224 -0.64 6.75 -36.54
C ASN A 224 0.69 7.52 -36.40
N GLY A 225 1.10 7.76 -35.16
CA GLY A 225 2.40 8.32 -34.79
C GLY A 225 2.85 7.72 -33.46
N ARG A 226 3.95 8.23 -32.91
CA ARG A 226 4.56 7.71 -31.69
C ARG A 226 5.16 8.83 -30.86
N TRP A 227 4.84 8.87 -29.57
CA TRP A 227 5.52 9.77 -28.64
C TRP A 227 6.80 9.12 -28.11
N GLU A 228 7.95 9.70 -28.42
CA GLU A 228 9.27 9.24 -27.99
C GLU A 228 9.62 9.67 -26.55
N SER A 229 8.94 10.69 -26.00
CA SER A 229 9.19 11.21 -24.66
C SER A 229 7.95 11.78 -23.94
N GLY A 230 8.12 12.20 -22.69
CA GLY A 230 7.12 13.01 -21.98
C GLY A 230 7.37 14.49 -22.27
N GLY A 231 6.33 15.21 -22.68
CA GLY A 231 6.44 16.56 -23.24
C GLY A 231 6.51 16.60 -24.77
N ASP A 232 6.27 15.47 -25.44
CA ASP A 232 6.31 15.31 -26.89
C ASP A 232 5.02 15.79 -27.58
N ASP A 233 5.14 16.21 -28.83
CA ASP A 233 4.10 16.88 -29.61
C ASP A 233 4.20 16.49 -31.08
N ASP A 234 3.15 15.92 -31.68
CA ASP A 234 3.13 15.59 -33.11
C ASP A 234 2.14 16.46 -33.89
N ALA A 235 2.61 17.18 -34.91
CA ALA A 235 1.77 18.09 -35.70
C ALA A 235 1.23 17.45 -36.99
N TYR A 236 -0.06 17.66 -37.30
CA TYR A 236 -0.71 17.22 -38.55
C TYR A 236 -1.57 18.32 -39.18
N ALA A 237 -1.35 18.61 -40.48
CA ALA A 237 -2.18 19.55 -41.24
C ALA A 237 -3.48 18.91 -41.77
N ILE A 238 -4.61 19.60 -41.59
CA ILE A 238 -5.95 19.20 -42.06
C ILE A 238 -6.71 20.37 -42.69
N THR A 239 -7.55 20.11 -43.70
CA THR A 239 -8.43 21.13 -44.31
C THR A 239 -9.88 20.96 -43.84
N LEU A 240 -10.49 22.05 -43.35
CA LEU A 240 -11.85 22.07 -42.79
C LEU A 240 -12.71 23.15 -43.47
N ALA A 241 -14.03 22.99 -43.45
CA ALA A 241 -15.00 23.91 -44.07
C ALA A 241 -15.99 24.51 -43.06
N ALA A 242 -16.28 25.79 -43.20
CA ALA A 242 -17.13 26.55 -42.30
C ALA A 242 -18.60 26.09 -42.32
N GLY A 243 -19.23 26.07 -41.13
CA GLY A 243 -20.62 25.64 -40.97
C GLY A 243 -20.84 24.12 -41.00
N ALA A 244 -19.77 23.33 -41.10
CA ALA A 244 -19.78 21.90 -40.81
C ALA A 244 -19.10 21.63 -39.45
N SER A 245 -19.52 20.56 -38.78
CA SER A 245 -18.98 20.14 -37.47
C SER A 245 -18.14 18.88 -37.63
N TYR A 246 -16.96 18.86 -37.01
CA TYR A 246 -15.96 17.80 -37.13
C TYR A 246 -15.58 17.24 -35.76
N ASN A 247 -15.70 15.93 -35.57
CA ASN A 247 -15.29 15.21 -34.38
C ASN A 247 -13.83 14.74 -34.50
N PHE A 248 -12.97 15.12 -33.56
CA PHE A 248 -11.57 14.69 -33.43
C PHE A 248 -11.37 13.76 -32.22
N SER A 249 -10.45 12.80 -32.35
CA SER A 249 -10.09 11.88 -31.24
C SER A 249 -8.70 11.27 -31.43
N VAL A 250 -7.95 11.11 -30.35
CA VAL A 250 -6.69 10.37 -30.27
C VAL A 250 -6.87 9.13 -29.37
N SER A 251 -6.11 8.07 -29.63
CA SER A 251 -6.11 6.84 -28.83
C SER A 251 -4.73 6.19 -28.82
N SER A 252 -4.12 6.09 -27.64
CA SER A 252 -2.85 5.39 -27.40
C SER A 252 -3.05 3.88 -27.20
N VAL A 253 -1.99 3.09 -27.41
CA VAL A 253 -2.02 1.63 -27.27
C VAL A 253 -1.30 1.19 -25.98
N GLY A 254 -2.03 0.57 -25.06
CA GLY A 254 -1.44 -0.19 -23.93
C GLY A 254 -1.12 0.57 -22.65
N ALA A 255 -1.53 1.84 -22.52
CA ALA A 255 -1.31 2.63 -21.29
C ALA A 255 -2.46 2.50 -20.29
N VAL A 256 -2.13 2.47 -18.99
CA VAL A 256 -3.02 2.93 -17.91
C VAL A 256 -2.49 4.27 -17.40
N SER A 257 -3.39 5.27 -17.34
CA SER A 257 -3.25 6.63 -16.78
C SER A 257 -2.12 7.54 -17.29
N PHE A 258 -2.26 8.23 -18.44
CA PHE A 258 -1.52 9.48 -18.74
C PHE A 258 -2.36 10.58 -19.42
N SER A 259 -1.80 11.78 -19.39
CA SER A 259 -2.44 13.05 -19.75
C SER A 259 -2.10 13.51 -21.17
N ASP A 260 -2.47 12.75 -22.20
CA ASP A 260 -2.38 13.21 -23.58
C ASP A 260 -3.42 14.30 -23.92
N TYR A 261 -3.29 14.92 -25.10
CA TYR A 261 -4.15 16.04 -25.50
C TYR A 261 -4.21 16.24 -27.02
N ILE A 262 -5.28 16.94 -27.44
CA ILE A 262 -5.40 17.52 -28.78
C ILE A 262 -5.44 19.05 -28.69
N ARG A 263 -4.58 19.73 -29.48
CA ARG A 263 -4.69 21.17 -29.77
C ARG A 263 -5.01 21.40 -31.25
N ILE A 264 -5.74 22.46 -31.56
CA ILE A 264 -5.95 22.92 -32.93
C ILE A 264 -5.41 24.35 -33.06
N LEU A 265 -4.53 24.54 -34.04
CA LEU A 265 -3.92 25.80 -34.43
C LEU A 265 -4.52 26.29 -35.75
N ASP A 266 -4.65 27.61 -35.93
CA ASP A 266 -4.99 28.22 -37.21
C ASP A 266 -3.81 28.17 -38.22
N GLU A 267 -4.05 28.63 -39.47
CA GLU A 267 -3.03 28.70 -40.52
C GLU A 267 -1.80 29.56 -40.14
N ALA A 268 -1.95 30.48 -39.17
CA ALA A 268 -0.87 31.32 -38.67
C ALA A 268 -0.13 30.73 -37.45
N GLY A 269 -0.54 29.55 -36.97
CA GLY A 269 0.06 28.87 -35.82
C GLY A 269 -0.44 29.36 -34.46
N ASN A 270 -1.57 30.07 -34.40
CA ASN A 270 -2.18 30.44 -33.11
C ASN A 270 -3.13 29.33 -32.65
N GLN A 271 -3.08 28.98 -31.36
CA GLN A 271 -4.01 28.02 -30.78
C GLN A 271 -5.44 28.60 -30.75
N VAL A 272 -6.33 28.00 -31.52
CA VAL A 272 -7.76 28.36 -31.57
C VAL A 272 -8.62 27.44 -30.71
N TRP A 273 -8.10 26.25 -30.37
CA TRP A 273 -8.81 25.27 -29.56
C TRP A 273 -7.84 24.29 -28.86
N THR A 274 -8.23 23.75 -27.70
CA THR A 274 -7.47 22.75 -26.93
C THR A 274 -8.38 21.89 -26.08
N SER A 275 -7.98 20.63 -25.88
CA SER A 275 -8.45 19.75 -24.80
C SER A 275 -7.32 19.56 -23.79
N TYR A 276 -7.66 19.47 -22.51
CA TYR A 276 -6.71 19.09 -21.45
C TYR A 276 -7.31 17.94 -20.65
N GLY A 277 -6.53 16.87 -20.45
CA GLY A 277 -6.64 16.03 -19.25
C GLY A 277 -7.41 14.71 -19.33
N GLN A 278 -7.99 14.30 -20.47
CA GLN A 278 -8.52 12.93 -20.70
C GLN A 278 -8.61 12.60 -22.21
N PRO A 279 -7.70 11.78 -22.77
CA PRO A 279 -8.02 11.08 -24.03
C PRO A 279 -7.68 9.58 -24.03
N SER A 280 -8.72 8.77 -23.82
CA SER A 280 -8.96 7.68 -24.76
C SER A 280 -10.46 7.60 -25.07
N ALA A 281 -10.80 7.60 -26.36
CA ALA A 281 -12.17 7.54 -26.91
C ALA A 281 -13.12 8.76 -26.77
N ALA A 282 -12.76 9.85 -26.07
CA ALA A 282 -13.61 11.05 -25.98
C ALA A 282 -13.68 11.85 -27.29
N ALA A 283 -14.82 11.75 -27.98
CA ALA A 283 -15.15 12.46 -29.21
C ALA A 283 -15.28 13.98 -28.99
N THR A 284 -14.41 14.81 -29.58
CA THR A 284 -14.50 16.27 -29.42
C THR A 284 -14.85 17.01 -30.71
N ILE A 285 -15.95 17.76 -30.70
CA ILE A 285 -16.51 18.42 -31.89
C ILE A 285 -15.98 19.86 -32.02
N PHE A 286 -15.24 20.13 -33.09
CA PHE A 286 -14.81 21.46 -33.52
C PHE A 286 -15.57 21.88 -34.79
N SER A 287 -16.01 23.14 -34.85
CA SER A 287 -16.66 23.74 -36.02
C SER A 287 -15.86 24.98 -36.44
N PRO A 288 -15.17 24.99 -37.60
CA PRO A 288 -14.31 26.10 -37.98
C PRO A 288 -15.12 27.34 -38.35
N ALA A 289 -14.62 28.52 -37.97
CA ALA A 289 -15.23 29.81 -38.31
C ALA A 289 -14.98 30.23 -39.77
N SER A 290 -14.07 29.56 -40.49
CA SER A 290 -13.67 29.86 -41.86
C SER A 290 -13.15 28.61 -42.57
N ASP A 291 -13.35 28.53 -43.89
CA ASP A 291 -12.71 27.51 -44.72
C ASP A 291 -11.18 27.69 -44.70
N GLY A 292 -10.41 26.63 -44.48
CA GLY A 292 -8.95 26.74 -44.45
C GLY A 292 -8.19 25.51 -43.98
N THR A 293 -6.86 25.64 -43.92
CA THR A 293 -5.97 24.68 -43.30
C THR A 293 -5.81 25.00 -41.82
N TYR A 294 -5.93 23.97 -40.98
CA TYR A 294 -5.66 23.99 -39.55
C TYR A 294 -4.59 22.95 -39.23
N TYR A 295 -3.90 23.09 -38.11
CA TYR A 295 -2.94 22.09 -37.63
C TYR A 295 -3.46 21.46 -36.34
N VAL A 296 -3.56 20.14 -36.31
CA VAL A 296 -3.93 19.34 -35.14
C VAL A 296 -2.63 18.85 -34.50
N ILE A 297 -2.44 19.13 -33.22
CA ILE A 297 -1.31 18.59 -32.44
C ILE A 297 -1.84 17.47 -31.55
N ALA A 298 -1.17 16.31 -31.56
CA ALA A 298 -1.38 15.22 -30.61
C ALA A 298 -0.13 15.10 -29.73
N GLY A 299 -0.25 15.34 -28.43
CA GLY A 299 0.92 15.39 -27.52
C GLY A 299 0.66 14.78 -26.16
N LEU A 300 1.74 14.55 -25.40
CA LEU A 300 1.75 13.83 -24.12
C LEU A 300 2.42 14.65 -23.01
N ASN A 301 1.71 14.99 -21.93
CA ASN A 301 2.26 15.90 -20.90
C ASN A 301 3.34 15.28 -19.99
N SER A 302 3.29 13.98 -19.68
CA SER A 302 4.33 13.29 -18.90
C SER A 302 4.29 11.77 -19.12
N ILE A 303 5.41 11.10 -18.82
CA ILE A 303 5.53 9.64 -18.77
C ILE A 303 5.42 9.19 -17.30
N ALA A 304 4.82 8.02 -17.06
CA ALA A 304 5.38 7.09 -16.09
C ALA A 304 5.62 5.72 -16.77
N THR A 305 6.12 4.77 -15.99
CA THR A 305 6.80 3.56 -16.45
C THR A 305 6.01 2.72 -17.46
N HIS A 306 6.66 2.38 -18.58
CA HIS A 306 6.08 1.55 -19.63
C HIS A 306 5.82 0.11 -19.12
N PRO A 307 4.57 -0.40 -19.17
CA PRO A 307 4.17 -1.59 -18.42
C PRO A 307 4.87 -2.88 -18.83
N ASP A 308 5.16 -3.07 -20.12
CA ASP A 308 5.64 -4.37 -20.63
C ASP A 308 7.16 -4.62 -20.52
N ASN A 309 8.00 -3.66 -20.10
CA ASN A 309 9.46 -3.85 -20.17
C ASN A 309 10.31 -2.95 -19.23
N PRO A 310 10.51 -3.32 -17.96
CA PRO A 310 11.28 -2.53 -16.98
C PRO A 310 12.80 -2.51 -17.20
N ASN A 311 13.34 -3.10 -18.29
CA ASN A 311 14.79 -3.22 -18.52
C ASN A 311 15.25 -2.89 -19.96
N THR A 312 14.39 -2.38 -20.85
CA THR A 312 14.85 -1.74 -22.11
C THR A 312 14.09 -0.45 -22.40
N TYR A 313 14.55 0.64 -21.77
CA TYR A 313 14.01 2.00 -21.89
C TYR A 313 14.34 2.66 -23.24
N LEU A 314 13.80 2.11 -24.34
CA LEU A 314 13.91 2.62 -25.71
C LEU A 314 12.60 2.48 -26.51
N ALA A 315 11.46 2.31 -25.83
CA ALA A 315 10.15 2.16 -26.45
C ALA A 315 9.24 3.36 -26.12
N GLY A 316 9.04 4.23 -27.11
CA GLY A 316 7.99 5.26 -27.09
C GLY A 316 6.57 4.66 -27.26
N TRP A 317 5.56 5.52 -27.14
CA TRP A 317 4.14 5.13 -27.07
C TRP A 317 3.41 5.35 -28.39
N ASP A 318 2.88 4.27 -28.97
CA ASP A 318 2.15 4.33 -30.25
C ASP A 318 0.70 4.84 -30.05
N TYR A 319 0.21 5.70 -30.95
CA TYR A 319 -1.18 6.18 -30.94
C TYR A 319 -1.83 6.25 -32.33
N THR A 320 -3.13 6.56 -32.37
CA THR A 320 -3.92 6.80 -33.60
C THR A 320 -4.78 8.06 -33.45
N LEU A 321 -4.77 8.96 -34.44
CA LEU A 321 -5.52 10.23 -34.50
C LEU A 321 -6.55 10.22 -35.65
N ASN A 322 -7.77 10.71 -35.40
CA ASN A 322 -8.94 10.63 -36.32
C ASN A 322 -9.73 11.95 -36.45
N ALA A 323 -10.51 12.12 -37.53
CA ALA A 323 -11.46 13.24 -37.75
C ALA A 323 -12.73 12.83 -38.56
N VAL A 324 -13.97 13.23 -38.19
CA VAL A 324 -15.27 12.80 -38.85
C VAL A 324 -16.43 13.84 -38.79
N THR A 325 -17.53 13.73 -39.59
CA THR A 325 -18.63 14.74 -39.78
C THR A 325 -20.07 14.34 -39.30
N VAL A 326 -21.02 15.31 -39.17
CA VAL A 326 -22.40 15.17 -38.54
C VAL A 326 -23.57 15.86 -39.35
N ALA A 327 -24.90 15.57 -39.14
CA ALA A 327 -26.10 16.08 -39.90
C ALA A 327 -27.49 16.12 -39.14
N GLY A 328 -28.58 16.78 -39.67
CA GLY A 328 -29.90 17.10 -38.98
C GLY A 328 -31.26 17.03 -39.78
N ASP A 329 -32.43 17.45 -39.23
CA ASP A 329 -33.81 16.95 -39.56
C ASP A 329 -35.08 17.89 -39.72
N LEU A 330 -35.28 19.07 -39.08
CA LEU A 330 -36.53 19.91 -39.22
C LEU A 330 -36.27 21.42 -39.50
N THR A 331 -37.30 22.31 -39.47
CA THR A 331 -37.15 23.73 -39.92
C THR A 331 -37.88 24.81 -39.11
N ASP A 332 -37.08 25.81 -38.72
CA ASP A 332 -37.29 27.07 -37.98
C ASP A 332 -38.43 28.07 -38.44
N ASN A 333 -39.50 27.63 -39.14
CA ASN A 333 -40.49 28.55 -39.74
C ASN A 333 -41.97 28.12 -39.56
N PRO A 334 -42.85 28.97 -38.98
CA PRO A 334 -44.27 28.67 -38.75
C PRO A 334 -45.17 28.54 -40.01
N LEU A 335 -44.63 28.69 -41.23
CA LEU A 335 -45.41 28.58 -42.48
C LEU A 335 -45.32 27.22 -43.19
N THR A 336 -44.60 26.24 -42.64
CA THR A 336 -44.53 24.86 -43.14
C THR A 336 -44.48 23.87 -41.97
N THR A 337 -45.62 23.71 -41.29
CA THR A 337 -45.74 23.05 -39.99
C THR A 337 -46.03 21.54 -40.06
N GLY A 338 -45.64 20.83 -38.99
CA GLY A 338 -46.19 19.51 -38.66
C GLY A 338 -47.62 19.61 -38.10
N ALA A 339 -48.33 18.50 -38.00
CA ALA A 339 -49.70 18.45 -37.46
C ALA A 339 -49.78 17.68 -36.14
N LEU A 340 -50.55 18.19 -35.19
CA LEU A 340 -50.81 17.59 -33.89
C LEU A 340 -52.32 17.34 -33.72
N THR A 341 -52.72 16.11 -33.38
CA THR A 341 -54.13 15.70 -33.32
C THR A 341 -54.54 15.31 -31.89
N VAL A 342 -55.66 15.88 -31.41
CA VAL A 342 -56.19 15.60 -30.06
C VAL A 342 -56.54 14.13 -29.87
N GLY A 343 -55.94 13.51 -28.85
CA GLY A 343 -56.12 12.08 -28.52
C GLY A 343 -55.37 11.11 -29.44
N ALA A 344 -54.46 11.57 -30.29
CA ALA A 344 -53.60 10.71 -31.12
C ALA A 344 -52.30 10.32 -30.41
N ALA A 345 -51.51 9.45 -31.05
CA ALA A 345 -50.15 9.11 -30.59
C ALA A 345 -49.17 10.29 -30.77
N PRO A 346 -48.06 10.35 -30.01
CA PRO A 346 -47.13 11.48 -30.06
C PRO A 346 -46.41 11.66 -31.41
N THR A 347 -46.19 12.91 -31.81
CA THR A 347 -45.37 13.33 -32.97
C THR A 347 -43.93 13.59 -32.53
N ALA A 348 -42.90 13.32 -33.35
CA ALA A 348 -41.47 13.44 -33.00
C ALA A 348 -40.67 14.42 -33.89
N GLY A 349 -39.51 14.90 -33.42
CA GLY A 349 -38.57 15.78 -34.13
C GLY A 349 -37.16 15.85 -33.48
N ILE A 350 -36.20 16.56 -34.10
CA ILE A 350 -34.83 16.78 -33.61
C ILE A 350 -34.47 18.27 -33.66
N TRP A 351 -33.79 18.77 -32.62
CA TRP A 351 -33.14 20.08 -32.62
C TRP A 351 -31.65 19.97 -32.98
N GLU A 352 -31.15 20.73 -33.95
CA GLU A 352 -29.75 20.63 -34.41
C GLU A 352 -28.75 21.52 -33.67
N THR A 353 -29.19 22.64 -33.09
CA THR A 353 -28.31 23.63 -32.44
C THR A 353 -28.98 24.31 -31.25
N GLN A 354 -28.19 25.01 -30.44
CA GLN A 354 -28.71 25.86 -29.36
C GLN A 354 -29.59 26.98 -29.94
N GLY A 355 -30.88 27.01 -29.59
CA GLY A 355 -31.83 28.05 -29.96
C GLY A 355 -32.84 27.67 -31.06
N ASP A 356 -32.73 26.47 -31.61
CA ASP A 356 -33.59 25.96 -32.70
C ASP A 356 -35.06 25.73 -32.26
N ARG A 357 -36.01 25.93 -33.19
CA ARG A 357 -37.46 25.97 -32.91
C ARG A 357 -38.36 25.36 -33.98
N ASP A 358 -39.01 24.26 -33.59
CA ASP A 358 -40.06 23.60 -34.36
C ASP A 358 -41.48 24.15 -34.12
N TRP A 359 -42.37 23.95 -35.10
CA TRP A 359 -43.75 24.46 -35.10
C TRP A 359 -44.79 23.42 -35.59
N LEU A 360 -45.91 23.29 -34.85
CA LEU A 360 -47.03 22.38 -35.15
C LEU A 360 -48.41 23.07 -35.04
N GLU A 361 -49.42 22.59 -35.78
CA GLU A 361 -50.82 23.06 -35.72
C GLU A 361 -51.77 22.04 -35.03
N VAL A 362 -52.78 22.52 -34.29
CA VAL A 362 -53.79 21.73 -33.56
C VAL A 362 -55.17 22.41 -33.56
N GLU A 363 -56.26 21.63 -33.58
CA GLU A 363 -57.67 22.12 -33.52
C GLU A 363 -58.31 21.85 -32.14
N LEU A 364 -58.92 22.86 -31.51
CA LEU A 364 -59.49 22.80 -30.15
C LEU A 364 -60.98 23.23 -30.08
N VAL A 365 -61.70 22.87 -29.01
CA VAL A 365 -63.13 23.17 -28.81
C VAL A 365 -63.39 24.08 -27.61
N ALA A 366 -64.20 25.12 -27.82
CA ALA A 366 -64.56 26.11 -26.79
C ALA A 366 -65.17 25.49 -25.52
N GLY A 367 -64.68 25.92 -24.35
CA GLY A 367 -65.14 25.51 -23.03
C GLY A 367 -64.59 24.16 -22.53
N GLN A 368 -63.79 23.45 -23.34
CA GLN A 368 -63.11 22.23 -22.93
C GLN A 368 -61.67 22.54 -22.52
N THR A 369 -61.23 21.99 -21.38
CA THR A 369 -59.83 22.00 -20.95
C THR A 369 -59.07 20.85 -21.61
N TYR A 370 -57.90 21.18 -22.14
CA TYR A 370 -56.93 20.26 -22.75
C TYR A 370 -55.57 20.38 -22.07
N LEU A 371 -54.81 19.29 -22.07
CA LEU A 371 -53.43 19.17 -21.59
C LEU A 371 -52.55 18.74 -22.75
N PHE A 372 -51.53 19.53 -23.06
CA PHE A 372 -50.44 19.22 -23.98
C PHE A 372 -49.26 18.65 -23.19
N ASP A 373 -48.52 17.70 -23.78
CA ASP A 373 -47.40 17.00 -23.13
C ASP A 373 -46.26 16.78 -24.12
N LEU A 374 -45.08 17.37 -23.88
CA LEU A 374 -43.84 17.22 -24.67
C LEU A 374 -42.78 16.45 -23.87
N SER A 375 -42.09 15.50 -24.50
CA SER A 375 -41.09 14.65 -23.87
C SER A 375 -39.82 14.46 -24.70
N THR A 376 -38.65 14.56 -24.05
CA THR A 376 -37.29 14.47 -24.62
C THR A 376 -36.39 13.72 -23.63
N PRO A 377 -35.30 13.05 -24.05
CA PRO A 377 -34.28 12.55 -23.12
C PRO A 377 -33.53 13.70 -22.41
N ASN A 378 -33.32 14.82 -23.11
CA ASN A 378 -32.50 15.96 -22.68
C ASN A 378 -33.42 17.17 -22.41
N TRP A 379 -33.56 17.58 -21.15
CA TRP A 379 -34.59 18.54 -20.72
C TRP A 379 -34.10 19.99 -20.52
N ASP A 380 -32.80 20.26 -20.63
CA ASP A 380 -32.25 21.57 -20.25
C ASP A 380 -32.56 22.69 -21.26
N GLY A 381 -33.44 23.61 -20.86
CA GLY A 381 -33.82 24.79 -21.63
C GLY A 381 -34.97 24.56 -22.63
N VAL A 382 -35.85 23.59 -22.40
CA VAL A 382 -36.96 23.25 -23.31
C VAL A 382 -38.19 24.12 -23.05
N GLY A 383 -38.81 24.63 -24.13
CA GLY A 383 -39.99 25.51 -24.05
C GLY A 383 -41.17 25.06 -24.92
N LEU A 384 -42.38 25.17 -24.37
CA LEU A 384 -43.65 25.04 -25.08
C LEU A 384 -44.42 26.37 -25.05
N THR A 385 -44.87 26.86 -26.21
CA THR A 385 -45.76 28.02 -26.29
C THR A 385 -46.93 27.74 -27.22
N LEU A 386 -48.15 28.05 -26.78
CA LEU A 386 -49.39 27.93 -27.54
C LEU A 386 -49.86 29.33 -28.01
N PHE A 387 -50.21 29.43 -29.30
CA PHE A 387 -50.65 30.64 -29.99
C PHE A 387 -52.05 30.46 -30.60
N ASP A 388 -52.80 31.55 -30.78
CA ASP A 388 -54.06 31.56 -31.55
C ASP A 388 -53.84 31.60 -33.08
N ASP A 389 -54.94 31.54 -33.84
CA ASP A 389 -54.99 31.66 -35.29
C ASP A 389 -54.52 33.03 -35.85
N GLN A 390 -54.26 34.01 -34.97
CA GLN A 390 -53.76 35.34 -35.29
C GLN A 390 -52.28 35.51 -34.88
N GLY A 391 -51.67 34.49 -34.26
CA GLY A 391 -50.28 34.49 -33.81
C GLY A 391 -50.04 35.16 -32.45
N ASN A 392 -51.08 35.39 -31.64
CA ASN A 392 -50.93 35.90 -30.28
C ASN A 392 -50.60 34.74 -29.32
N GLU A 393 -49.64 34.94 -28.42
CA GLU A 393 -49.33 34.01 -27.33
C GLU A 393 -50.51 33.90 -26.35
N LEU A 394 -50.96 32.67 -26.07
CA LEU A 394 -52.09 32.38 -25.19
C LEU A 394 -51.69 31.71 -23.89
N ASN A 395 -50.71 30.82 -23.95
CA ASN A 395 -50.14 30.16 -22.78
C ASN A 395 -48.70 29.75 -23.08
N VAL A 396 -47.83 29.89 -22.09
CA VAL A 396 -46.37 29.71 -22.21
C VAL A 396 -45.90 28.85 -21.03
N VAL A 397 -45.17 27.78 -21.33
CA VAL A 397 -44.47 26.96 -20.34
C VAL A 397 -42.99 26.95 -20.72
N ASN A 398 -42.23 27.84 -20.10
CA ASN A 398 -40.77 27.91 -20.21
C ASN A 398 -40.16 27.04 -19.10
N GLY A 399 -39.64 25.86 -19.45
CA GLY A 399 -39.05 24.92 -18.51
C GLY A 399 -37.62 25.30 -18.13
N PHE A 400 -37.45 26.02 -17.02
CA PHE A 400 -36.16 26.19 -16.34
C PHE A 400 -36.13 25.38 -15.03
N SER A 401 -36.53 24.11 -15.08
CA SER A 401 -36.41 23.17 -13.96
C SER A 401 -36.48 21.72 -14.47
N PRO A 402 -35.62 20.80 -14.01
CA PRO A 402 -35.63 19.42 -14.44
C PRO A 402 -36.79 18.66 -13.79
N SER A 403 -37.71 18.14 -14.61
CA SER A 403 -38.68 17.14 -14.16
C SER A 403 -38.78 16.04 -15.21
N PRO A 404 -38.68 14.75 -14.85
CA PRO A 404 -38.78 13.63 -15.81
C PRO A 404 -40.20 13.40 -16.35
N SER A 405 -41.12 14.36 -16.17
CA SER A 405 -42.57 14.18 -16.27
C SER A 405 -43.20 14.66 -17.58
N GLY A 406 -42.43 15.29 -18.46
CA GLY A 406 -42.95 16.04 -19.61
C GLY A 406 -43.07 17.54 -19.36
N THR A 407 -42.76 18.35 -20.37
CA THR A 407 -43.15 19.77 -20.40
C THR A 407 -44.64 19.81 -20.72
N ARG A 408 -45.45 20.19 -19.74
CA ARG A 408 -46.92 20.11 -19.82
C ARG A 408 -47.59 21.47 -19.78
N LEU A 409 -48.53 21.69 -20.69
CA LEU A 409 -49.28 22.94 -20.83
C LEU A 409 -50.78 22.65 -20.83
N ALA A 410 -51.52 23.16 -19.85
CA ALA A 410 -52.98 23.04 -19.80
C ALA A 410 -53.66 24.31 -20.34
N HIS A 411 -54.70 24.19 -21.16
CA HIS A 411 -55.46 25.32 -21.69
C HIS A 411 -56.95 25.00 -21.86
N THR A 412 -57.82 25.87 -21.37
CA THR A 412 -59.27 25.85 -21.67
C THR A 412 -59.52 26.74 -22.87
N ALA A 413 -59.83 26.14 -24.02
CA ALA A 413 -60.06 26.89 -25.24
C ALA A 413 -61.26 27.84 -25.10
N LEU A 414 -61.06 29.11 -25.45
CA LEU A 414 -62.11 30.15 -25.38
C LEU A 414 -62.96 30.24 -26.66
N ALA A 415 -62.45 29.68 -27.76
CA ALA A 415 -63.12 29.56 -29.06
C ALA A 415 -62.85 28.17 -29.66
N THR A 416 -63.56 27.81 -30.73
CA THR A 416 -63.33 26.57 -31.49
C THR A 416 -62.62 26.93 -32.79
N GLY A 417 -61.47 26.29 -33.08
CA GLY A 417 -60.66 26.53 -34.28
C GLY A 417 -59.20 26.08 -34.13
N SER A 418 -58.36 26.44 -35.11
CA SER A 418 -56.91 26.20 -35.13
C SER A 418 -56.15 27.01 -34.07
N TYR A 419 -55.10 26.39 -33.54
CA TYR A 419 -54.09 26.92 -32.64
C TYR A 419 -52.71 26.39 -33.09
N PHE A 420 -51.64 27.09 -32.74
CA PHE A 420 -50.27 26.68 -33.08
C PHE A 420 -49.45 26.46 -31.81
N ILE A 421 -48.56 25.46 -31.82
CA ILE A 421 -47.67 25.15 -30.70
C ILE A 421 -46.22 25.07 -31.18
N SER A 422 -45.30 25.74 -30.47
CA SER A 422 -43.86 25.70 -30.78
C SER A 422 -43.07 24.91 -29.75
N ALA A 423 -42.10 24.11 -30.21
CA ALA A 423 -41.13 23.38 -29.39
C ALA A 423 -39.74 23.98 -29.59
N LEU A 424 -39.15 24.55 -28.54
CA LEU A 424 -37.87 25.28 -28.56
C LEU A 424 -36.84 24.57 -27.66
N VAL A 425 -35.56 24.57 -28.06
CA VAL A 425 -34.45 24.24 -27.15
C VAL A 425 -33.48 25.40 -26.93
N GLY A 426 -33.12 25.61 -25.65
CA GLY A 426 -32.32 26.76 -25.22
C GLY A 426 -30.82 26.50 -25.04
N LYS A 427 -30.34 25.25 -25.07
CA LYS A 427 -28.94 24.90 -24.76
C LYS A 427 -28.29 23.78 -25.60
N GLN A 428 -28.92 22.63 -25.78
CA GLN A 428 -28.31 21.48 -26.46
C GLN A 428 -29.20 20.89 -27.56
N ALA A 429 -28.58 20.37 -28.61
CA ALA A 429 -29.23 19.59 -29.67
C ALA A 429 -29.78 18.25 -29.11
N GLY A 430 -30.89 17.74 -29.66
CA GLY A 430 -31.52 16.49 -29.17
C GLY A 430 -32.90 16.20 -29.75
N SER A 431 -33.44 15.00 -29.51
CA SER A 431 -34.72 14.53 -30.06
C SER A 431 -35.88 14.59 -29.04
N TYR A 432 -37.10 14.87 -29.52
CA TYR A 432 -38.29 15.03 -28.66
C TYR A 432 -39.57 14.43 -29.28
N THR A 433 -40.66 14.41 -28.50
CA THR A 433 -42.02 13.98 -28.86
C THR A 433 -43.12 14.88 -28.23
N ILE A 434 -44.34 14.96 -28.79
CA ILE A 434 -45.44 15.83 -28.29
C ILE A 434 -46.88 15.26 -28.51
N SER A 435 -47.81 15.47 -27.56
CA SER A 435 -49.22 14.96 -27.55
C SER A 435 -50.25 15.89 -26.84
N VAL A 436 -51.59 15.60 -26.89
CA VAL A 436 -52.66 16.44 -26.26
C VAL A 436 -54.04 15.74 -25.94
N ALA A 437 -54.68 15.97 -24.76
CA ALA A 437 -55.94 15.32 -24.25
C ALA A 437 -56.78 16.10 -23.15
N PRO A 438 -58.08 15.75 -22.82
CA PRO A 438 -59.00 16.50 -21.88
C PRO A 438 -59.30 15.94 -20.43
N VAL A 439 -59.90 16.73 -19.47
CA VAL A 439 -59.99 16.47 -17.96
C VAL A 439 -61.30 16.98 -17.21
N ALA A 440 -61.57 16.63 -15.91
CA ALA A 440 -62.77 16.96 -15.03
C ALA A 440 -62.50 17.13 -13.46
N ASP A 441 -63.53 17.38 -12.58
CA ASP A 441 -63.55 18.12 -11.26
C ASP A 441 -64.48 17.50 -10.14
N ASP A 442 -64.28 17.69 -8.80
CA ASP A 442 -65.26 17.21 -7.76
C ASP A 442 -65.53 17.91 -6.36
N PHE A 443 -64.84 18.95 -5.85
CA PHE A 443 -64.95 19.48 -4.44
C PHE A 443 -65.67 20.87 -4.21
N ALA A 444 -65.59 21.50 -3.00
CA ALA A 444 -66.30 22.77 -2.68
C ALA A 444 -65.82 23.66 -1.49
N ASN A 445 -65.27 24.84 -1.81
CA ASN A 445 -64.72 25.88 -0.92
C ASN A 445 -65.68 26.56 0.12
N ASN A 446 -65.85 25.99 1.34
CA ASN A 446 -66.22 26.71 2.58
C ASN A 446 -66.00 25.92 3.89
N THR A 447 -65.95 26.62 5.03
CA THR A 447 -65.62 26.05 6.36
C THR A 447 -66.74 25.25 7.07
N ALA A 448 -67.90 24.99 6.43
CA ALA A 448 -69.00 24.27 7.08
C ALA A 448 -68.92 22.73 6.98
N THR A 449 -67.99 22.20 6.18
CA THR A 449 -67.80 20.76 5.95
C THR A 449 -66.31 20.39 5.97
N THR A 450 -65.66 20.58 7.11
CA THR A 450 -64.22 20.34 7.27
C THR A 450 -63.88 18.86 7.47
N GLY A 451 -62.76 18.42 6.88
CA GLY A 451 -62.09 17.17 7.31
C GLY A 451 -61.51 17.32 8.72
N HIS A 452 -61.21 16.21 9.41
CA HIS A 452 -60.62 16.23 10.75
C HIS A 452 -59.29 15.46 10.76
N LEU A 453 -58.23 16.09 11.24
CA LEU A 453 -56.88 15.56 11.31
C LEU A 453 -56.52 15.13 12.74
N VAL A 454 -55.51 14.26 12.85
CA VAL A 454 -54.91 13.86 14.13
C VAL A 454 -53.39 13.92 13.96
N ALA A 455 -52.67 14.51 14.92
CA ALA A 455 -51.20 14.51 14.89
C ALA A 455 -50.66 13.07 14.98
N ASN A 456 -49.68 12.74 14.12
CA ASN A 456 -49.19 11.39 13.84
C ASN A 456 -50.29 10.42 13.35
N GLY A 457 -51.35 10.94 12.72
CA GLY A 457 -52.46 10.18 12.14
C GLY A 457 -52.28 9.80 10.67
N ALA A 458 -53.31 9.18 10.09
CA ALA A 458 -53.35 8.86 8.67
C ALA A 458 -53.44 10.12 7.78
N ALA A 459 -52.98 10.02 6.54
CA ALA A 459 -52.99 11.11 5.56
C ALA A 459 -54.42 11.56 5.18
N ALA A 460 -54.58 12.86 4.95
CA ALA A 460 -55.73 13.46 4.30
C ALA A 460 -55.49 13.61 2.79
N SER A 461 -56.56 13.69 2.00
CA SER A 461 -56.51 13.73 0.53
C SER A 461 -57.69 14.48 -0.08
N GLY A 462 -57.48 15.19 -1.19
CA GLY A 462 -58.52 15.86 -1.98
C GLY A 462 -58.04 16.16 -3.41
N VAL A 463 -58.82 16.93 -4.17
CA VAL A 463 -58.43 17.50 -5.47
C VAL A 463 -58.84 18.96 -5.48
N SER A 464 -57.97 19.85 -5.95
CA SER A 464 -58.32 21.27 -6.15
C SER A 464 -58.29 21.60 -7.63
N GLU A 465 -59.38 22.19 -8.15
CA GLU A 465 -59.66 22.23 -9.58
C GLU A 465 -59.38 23.61 -10.21
N ASN A 466 -59.17 24.63 -9.39
CA ASN A 466 -58.60 25.91 -9.79
C ASN A 466 -57.89 26.61 -8.62
N VAL A 467 -56.98 27.54 -8.92
CA VAL A 467 -56.19 28.31 -7.93
C VAL A 467 -56.99 29.17 -6.93
N ALA A 468 -58.32 29.27 -7.06
CA ALA A 468 -59.21 29.94 -6.11
C ALA A 468 -60.14 28.97 -5.35
N ASP A 469 -59.98 27.66 -5.54
CA ASP A 469 -60.56 26.63 -4.68
C ASP A 469 -59.69 26.39 -3.42
N THR A 470 -60.31 25.96 -2.33
CA THR A 470 -59.66 25.84 -1.01
C THR A 470 -60.42 24.88 -0.09
N ASP A 471 -59.78 23.77 0.25
CA ASP A 471 -60.25 22.79 1.22
C ASP A 471 -59.79 23.12 2.64
N TRP A 472 -60.59 22.69 3.63
CA TRP A 472 -60.41 23.05 5.04
C TRP A 472 -60.47 21.84 5.97
N PHE A 473 -59.50 21.74 6.87
CA PHE A 473 -59.36 20.66 7.85
C PHE A 473 -59.17 21.21 9.27
N SER A 474 -59.65 20.52 10.31
CA SER A 474 -59.44 20.90 11.71
C SER A 474 -58.47 19.97 12.44
N ILE A 475 -57.70 20.50 13.39
CA ILE A 475 -56.74 19.75 14.23
C ILE A 475 -56.61 20.34 15.64
N GLU A 476 -56.40 19.50 16.65
CA GLU A 476 -56.07 19.93 18.03
C GLU A 476 -54.56 19.91 18.25
N LEU A 477 -53.98 21.03 18.70
CA LEU A 477 -52.53 21.16 18.95
C LEU A 477 -52.23 21.59 20.39
N THR A 478 -51.08 21.16 20.92
CA THR A 478 -50.60 21.49 22.28
C THR A 478 -49.40 22.43 22.25
N ALA A 479 -49.45 23.50 23.04
CA ALA A 479 -48.41 24.52 23.12
C ALA A 479 -47.02 23.96 23.48
N GLY A 480 -45.98 24.49 22.83
CA GLY A 480 -44.58 24.13 23.11
C GLY A 480 -44.11 22.79 22.53
N LEU A 481 -44.92 22.13 21.70
CA LEU A 481 -44.48 21.04 20.82
C LEU A 481 -44.43 21.56 19.38
N THR A 482 -43.41 21.17 18.62
CA THR A 482 -43.29 21.52 17.20
C THR A 482 -44.00 20.46 16.36
N TYR A 483 -44.88 20.90 15.47
CA TYR A 483 -45.62 20.04 14.54
C TYR A 483 -45.18 20.33 13.10
N LYS A 484 -44.91 19.29 12.32
CA LYS A 484 -44.60 19.39 10.89
C LYS A 484 -45.76 18.84 10.06
N LEU A 485 -46.33 19.66 9.19
CA LEU A 485 -47.24 19.21 8.12
C LEU A 485 -46.37 18.83 6.92
N VAL A 486 -46.60 17.63 6.38
CA VAL A 486 -45.77 17.05 5.30
C VAL A 486 -46.67 16.60 4.15
N GLN A 487 -46.39 17.06 2.93
CA GLN A 487 -47.12 16.63 1.73
C GLN A 487 -46.69 15.24 1.25
N GLY A 488 -47.63 14.51 0.63
CA GLY A 488 -47.39 13.17 0.07
C GLY A 488 -47.31 13.16 -1.46
N ALA A 489 -48.27 13.80 -2.14
CA ALA A 489 -48.30 13.90 -3.59
C ALA A 489 -48.97 15.21 -4.03
N ALA A 490 -48.25 15.99 -4.84
CA ALA A 490 -48.62 17.17 -5.65
C ALA A 490 -49.33 18.39 -5.01
N ASN A 491 -48.59 19.52 -5.05
CA ASN A 491 -49.01 20.87 -5.45
C ASN A 491 -50.35 21.43 -4.93
N VAL A 492 -50.48 21.59 -3.62
CA VAL A 492 -51.32 22.64 -3.02
C VAL A 492 -50.49 23.45 -2.03
N GLY A 493 -50.82 24.73 -1.84
CA GLY A 493 -50.25 25.50 -0.74
C GLY A 493 -51.00 25.16 0.55
N LEU A 494 -50.26 24.75 1.59
CA LEU A 494 -50.82 24.58 2.93
C LEU A 494 -50.73 25.89 3.71
N ALA A 495 -51.62 26.09 4.70
CA ALA A 495 -51.47 27.13 5.72
C ALA A 495 -52.17 26.73 7.04
N VAL A 496 -51.65 27.17 8.18
CA VAL A 496 -52.25 26.93 9.50
C VAL A 496 -52.82 28.24 10.06
N ARG A 497 -54.06 28.18 10.55
CA ARG A 497 -54.79 29.29 11.18
C ARG A 497 -55.22 28.95 12.59
N ASP A 498 -55.23 29.95 13.47
CA ASP A 498 -55.77 29.83 14.82
C ASP A 498 -57.31 29.75 14.85
N ALA A 499 -57.89 29.54 16.03
CA ALA A 499 -59.33 29.43 16.24
C ALA A 499 -60.11 30.70 15.82
N GLU A 500 -59.44 31.85 15.78
CA GLU A 500 -59.97 33.13 15.29
C GLU A 500 -59.80 33.33 13.77
N GLY A 501 -59.18 32.37 13.06
CA GLY A 501 -58.98 32.39 11.61
C GLY A 501 -57.77 33.20 11.13
N LYS A 502 -56.91 33.64 12.04
CA LYS A 502 -55.68 34.37 11.71
C LYS A 502 -54.60 33.38 11.32
N LEU A 503 -53.84 33.70 10.26
CA LEU A 503 -52.67 32.94 9.83
C LEU A 503 -51.60 32.93 10.94
N VAL A 504 -51.11 31.72 11.28
CA VAL A 504 -50.09 31.49 12.31
C VAL A 504 -48.89 30.66 11.83
N SER A 505 -48.91 30.17 10.59
CA SER A 505 -47.74 29.63 9.88
C SER A 505 -47.31 30.55 8.73
N GLU A 506 -46.21 30.22 8.07
CA GLU A 506 -45.98 30.71 6.70
C GLU A 506 -47.12 30.25 5.76
N PRO A 507 -47.57 31.09 4.81
CA PRO A 507 -48.66 30.77 3.90
C PRO A 507 -48.18 30.07 2.63
N TYR A 508 -48.94 29.06 2.19
CA TYR A 508 -48.75 28.32 0.94
C TYR A 508 -47.39 27.58 0.81
N ALA A 509 -46.85 27.12 1.93
CA ALA A 509 -45.63 26.30 1.93
C ALA A 509 -45.95 24.81 1.67
N TYR A 510 -44.97 24.10 1.10
CA TYR A 510 -45.09 22.66 0.79
C TYR A 510 -45.01 21.79 2.05
N ASP A 511 -44.06 22.12 2.94
CA ASP A 511 -43.97 21.61 4.31
C ASP A 511 -44.12 22.78 5.29
N ILE A 512 -44.85 22.60 6.40
CA ILE A 512 -45.01 23.63 7.43
C ILE A 512 -44.56 23.08 8.78
N SER A 513 -43.51 23.67 9.35
CA SER A 513 -43.21 23.52 10.78
C SER A 513 -43.90 24.64 11.57
N PHE A 514 -44.63 24.29 12.63
CA PHE A 514 -45.36 25.24 13.48
C PHE A 514 -45.36 24.81 14.94
N THR A 515 -45.03 25.75 15.83
CA THR A 515 -45.06 25.57 17.29
C THR A 515 -46.12 26.48 17.90
N PRO A 516 -47.30 25.97 18.28
CA PRO A 516 -48.36 26.79 18.84
C PRO A 516 -47.94 27.46 20.16
N SER A 517 -48.30 28.73 20.29
CA SER A 517 -48.12 29.53 21.50
C SER A 517 -49.20 29.29 22.57
N SER A 518 -50.28 28.57 22.22
CA SER A 518 -51.39 28.18 23.09
C SER A 518 -52.00 26.86 22.63
N SER A 519 -52.42 25.98 23.56
CA SER A 519 -53.09 24.72 23.19
C SER A 519 -54.55 24.96 22.80
N GLY A 520 -55.03 24.28 21.76
CA GLY A 520 -56.42 24.31 21.31
C GLY A 520 -56.60 23.89 19.84
N THR A 521 -57.79 24.16 19.29
CA THR A 521 -58.14 23.87 17.89
C THR A 521 -57.48 24.86 16.93
N TYR A 522 -56.86 24.34 15.87
CA TYR A 522 -56.33 25.06 14.72
C TYR A 522 -56.96 24.52 13.43
N PHE A 523 -56.88 25.30 12.35
CA PHE A 523 -57.39 24.93 11.03
C PHE A 523 -56.25 24.88 10.02
N VAL A 524 -56.25 23.83 9.19
CA VAL A 524 -55.35 23.67 8.05
C VAL A 524 -56.12 23.98 6.78
N GLU A 525 -55.61 24.93 6.01
CA GLU A 525 -56.05 25.35 4.69
C GLU A 525 -55.22 24.60 3.64
N ALA A 526 -55.85 24.06 2.60
CA ALA A 526 -55.19 23.42 1.47
C ALA A 526 -55.79 23.95 0.15
N GLY A 527 -54.99 24.67 -0.66
CA GLY A 527 -55.48 25.24 -1.91
C GLY A 527 -54.44 26.08 -2.66
N GLY A 528 -54.88 26.84 -3.66
CA GLY A 528 -54.01 27.78 -4.40
C GLY A 528 -53.21 27.20 -5.57
N ALA A 529 -53.33 25.90 -5.85
CA ALA A 529 -52.76 25.24 -7.03
C ALA A 529 -53.62 24.03 -7.43
N ASN A 530 -53.56 23.64 -8.71
CA ASN A 530 -54.47 22.64 -9.28
C ASN A 530 -53.89 21.22 -9.20
N GLY A 531 -54.65 20.25 -8.69
CA GLY A 531 -54.26 18.84 -8.70
C GLY A 531 -54.85 18.03 -7.55
N ALA A 532 -54.66 16.70 -7.63
CA ALA A 532 -54.95 15.79 -6.53
C ALA A 532 -53.82 15.89 -5.49
N TYR A 533 -54.17 16.13 -4.23
CA TYR A 533 -53.20 16.36 -3.16
C TYR A 533 -53.36 15.37 -2.00
N THR A 534 -52.27 15.12 -1.27
CA THR A 534 -52.31 14.43 0.04
C THR A 534 -51.34 15.06 1.04
N PHE A 535 -51.67 15.04 2.34
CA PHE A 535 -50.75 15.50 3.40
C PHE A 535 -50.97 14.80 4.75
N THR A 536 -49.95 14.85 5.62
CA THR A 536 -49.94 14.31 6.99
C THR A 536 -49.53 15.39 8.00
N VAL A 537 -49.75 15.15 9.29
CA VAL A 537 -49.24 16.00 10.39
C VAL A 537 -48.45 15.15 11.37
N GLN A 538 -47.23 15.58 11.70
CA GLN A 538 -46.26 14.86 12.53
C GLN A 538 -45.79 15.75 13.70
N THR A 539 -45.29 15.14 14.78
CA THR A 539 -44.58 15.85 15.87
C THR A 539 -43.07 15.65 15.74
N VAL A 540 -42.29 16.72 15.81
CA VAL A 540 -40.82 16.67 15.68
C VAL A 540 -40.10 17.12 16.95
N SER A 541 -38.93 16.55 17.22
CA SER A 541 -37.96 17.06 18.19
C SER A 541 -36.90 17.88 17.46
N ASP A 542 -36.52 19.00 18.07
CA ASP A 542 -35.85 20.14 17.43
C ASP A 542 -34.32 20.01 17.44
N ASP A 543 -33.67 20.23 16.29
CA ASP A 543 -32.24 20.08 16.05
C ASP A 543 -31.55 21.32 15.45
N TYR A 544 -32.26 22.45 15.24
CA TYR A 544 -31.68 23.69 14.72
C TYR A 544 -31.88 24.91 15.64
N LEU A 545 -30.77 25.59 15.96
CA LEU A 545 -30.82 26.92 16.56
C LEU A 545 -31.08 27.99 15.50
N GLU A 546 -32.17 28.75 15.64
CA GLU A 546 -32.41 29.96 14.84
C GLU A 546 -31.38 31.07 15.16
N SER A 547 -30.29 31.08 14.39
CA SER A 547 -29.35 32.20 14.29
C SER A 547 -29.47 32.84 12.91
N ALA A 548 -29.47 34.17 12.85
CA ALA A 548 -29.75 34.94 11.63
C ALA A 548 -28.62 34.94 10.57
N GLY A 549 -27.84 33.85 10.48
CA GLY A 549 -26.73 33.68 9.54
C GLY A 549 -26.99 32.69 8.39
N THR A 550 -27.96 31.79 8.53
CA THR A 550 -28.24 30.71 7.56
C THR A 550 -29.54 30.96 6.80
N THR A 551 -29.50 31.90 5.85
CA THR A 551 -30.58 32.03 4.85
C THR A 551 -30.56 30.83 3.90
N GLY A 552 -31.69 30.16 3.71
CA GLY A 552 -31.79 29.02 2.78
C GLY A 552 -31.34 29.40 1.36
N VAL A 553 -30.35 28.68 0.85
CA VAL A 553 -29.78 28.88 -0.49
C VAL A 553 -30.46 27.95 -1.49
N ILE A 554 -30.79 28.47 -2.67
CA ILE A 554 -31.24 27.66 -3.80
C ILE A 554 -30.00 26.96 -4.37
N ARG A 555 -29.84 25.67 -4.06
CA ARG A 555 -28.79 24.84 -4.66
C ARG A 555 -29.09 24.59 -6.13
N THR A 556 -28.08 24.72 -6.99
CA THR A 556 -28.20 24.32 -8.40
C THR A 556 -27.94 22.83 -8.49
N GLN A 557 -28.88 22.07 -9.05
CA GLN A 557 -28.71 20.63 -9.25
C GLN A 557 -27.78 20.38 -10.44
N ILE A 558 -26.74 19.58 -10.21
CA ILE A 558 -25.74 19.14 -11.17
C ILE A 558 -25.83 17.61 -11.21
N GLY A 559 -26.47 17.07 -12.26
CA GLY A 559 -26.67 15.63 -12.42
C GLY A 559 -25.60 15.00 -13.32
N GLY A 560 -25.18 13.80 -12.95
CA GLY A 560 -24.39 12.89 -13.78
C GLY A 560 -25.25 12.01 -14.67
N THR A 561 -24.75 10.83 -14.95
CA THR A 561 -25.18 9.95 -16.03
C THR A 561 -25.71 8.61 -15.47
N GLY A 562 -25.25 7.50 -16.03
CA GLY A 562 -25.54 6.13 -15.61
C GLY A 562 -24.29 5.24 -15.70
N GLY A 563 -23.10 5.86 -15.68
CA GLY A 563 -21.81 5.26 -15.41
C GLY A 563 -20.95 6.25 -14.61
N ALA A 564 -19.80 5.79 -14.11
CA ALA A 564 -18.95 6.54 -13.19
C ALA A 564 -18.63 7.98 -13.64
N ASP A 565 -19.13 8.96 -12.90
CA ASP A 565 -18.94 10.39 -13.10
C ASP A 565 -18.00 10.98 -12.04
N THR A 566 -17.29 12.05 -12.39
CA THR A 566 -16.47 12.83 -11.43
C THR A 566 -16.96 14.27 -11.34
N PHE A 567 -17.34 14.68 -10.14
CA PHE A 567 -17.76 16.03 -9.82
C PHE A 567 -16.67 16.76 -9.04
N VAL A 568 -16.49 18.04 -9.29
CA VAL A 568 -15.62 18.91 -8.49
C VAL A 568 -16.45 20.10 -8.02
N SER A 569 -16.61 20.20 -6.70
CA SER A 569 -17.37 21.27 -6.05
C SER A 569 -16.61 22.59 -5.99
N THR A 570 -17.35 23.68 -5.77
CA THR A 570 -16.78 25.02 -5.54
C THR A 570 -17.28 25.57 -4.20
N GLU A 571 -16.73 26.69 -3.72
CA GLU A 571 -17.13 27.32 -2.44
C GLU A 571 -18.58 27.84 -2.39
N ALA A 572 -19.42 27.52 -3.37
CA ALA A 572 -20.83 27.86 -3.41
C ALA A 572 -21.67 26.79 -2.69
N TYR A 573 -22.90 26.57 -3.16
CA TYR A 573 -23.88 25.68 -2.54
C TYR A 573 -24.45 24.82 -3.66
N GLU A 574 -23.79 23.71 -3.95
CA GLU A 574 -24.12 22.83 -5.06
C GLU A 574 -24.98 21.65 -4.59
N TYR A 575 -25.72 21.05 -5.52
CA TYR A 575 -26.38 19.76 -5.29
C TYR A 575 -25.97 18.82 -6.42
N PHE A 576 -25.07 17.91 -6.12
CA PHE A 576 -24.62 16.87 -7.05
C PHE A 576 -25.48 15.61 -6.90
N VAL A 577 -25.89 15.06 -8.04
CA VAL A 577 -26.50 13.73 -8.14
C VAL A 577 -25.69 12.92 -9.12
N GLY A 578 -25.03 11.85 -8.68
CA GLY A 578 -24.26 10.96 -9.53
C GLY A 578 -25.16 10.22 -10.52
N GLY A 579 -26.07 9.42 -9.97
CA GLY A 579 -27.15 8.75 -10.68
C GLY A 579 -26.99 7.24 -10.63
N GLY A 580 -25.94 6.72 -11.28
CA GLY A 580 -25.54 5.32 -11.19
C GLY A 580 -24.25 5.08 -11.95
N GLY A 581 -23.49 4.07 -11.55
CA GLY A 581 -22.04 4.08 -11.73
C GLY A 581 -21.36 4.23 -10.37
N ASP A 582 -20.03 4.17 -10.36
CA ASP A 582 -19.24 4.35 -9.14
C ASP A 582 -18.68 5.79 -9.16
N ASP A 583 -19.44 6.73 -8.60
CA ASP A 583 -19.24 8.17 -8.80
C ASP A 583 -18.26 8.78 -7.79
N LEU A 584 -17.50 9.82 -8.19
CA LEU A 584 -16.52 10.52 -7.35
C LEU A 584 -16.87 12.00 -7.20
N PHE A 585 -17.13 12.46 -5.98
CA PHE A 585 -17.35 13.87 -5.66
C PHE A 585 -16.13 14.45 -4.93
N VAL A 586 -15.39 15.34 -5.59
CA VAL A 586 -14.31 16.10 -4.94
C VAL A 586 -14.92 17.29 -4.20
N ALA A 587 -14.85 17.25 -2.87
CA ALA A 587 -15.45 18.21 -1.95
C ALA A 587 -14.61 19.49 -1.80
N SER A 588 -15.28 20.56 -1.35
CA SER A 588 -14.73 21.89 -1.14
C SER A 588 -15.09 22.39 0.26
N THR A 589 -14.86 23.68 0.55
CA THR A 589 -15.31 24.33 1.79
C THR A 589 -16.75 24.87 1.71
N GLY A 590 -17.44 24.59 0.59
CA GLY A 590 -18.84 24.92 0.31
C GLY A 590 -19.86 24.27 1.26
N TYR A 591 -21.12 24.22 0.83
CA TYR A 591 -22.24 23.67 1.61
C TYR A 591 -23.12 22.82 0.69
N ASP A 592 -22.58 21.66 0.35
CA ASP A 592 -23.04 20.89 -0.79
C ASP A 592 -24.05 19.79 -0.39
N LEU A 593 -24.64 19.15 -1.38
CA LEU A 593 -25.35 17.89 -1.21
C LEU A 593 -24.79 16.93 -2.27
N PHE A 594 -24.13 15.88 -1.82
CA PHE A 594 -23.64 14.78 -2.66
C PHE A 594 -24.61 13.62 -2.52
N GLU A 595 -25.29 13.25 -3.59
CA GLU A 595 -26.11 12.04 -3.70
C GLU A 595 -25.49 11.16 -4.78
N GLY A 596 -24.89 10.03 -4.39
CA GLY A 596 -24.30 9.06 -5.32
C GLY A 596 -25.37 8.45 -6.20
N GLY A 597 -25.97 7.36 -5.74
CA GLY A 597 -27.22 6.83 -6.28
C GLY A 597 -27.21 5.32 -6.39
N ALA A 598 -26.56 4.80 -7.43
CA ALA A 598 -26.59 3.37 -7.76
C ALA A 598 -25.23 2.86 -8.25
N GLY A 599 -24.33 2.64 -7.29
CA GLY A 599 -23.07 1.93 -7.47
C GLY A 599 -22.29 1.95 -6.15
N SER A 600 -21.00 2.27 -6.24
CA SER A 600 -20.07 2.40 -5.12
C SER A 600 -19.50 3.82 -5.08
N ASP A 601 -20.27 4.75 -4.54
CA ASP A 601 -20.02 6.18 -4.69
C ASP A 601 -19.08 6.75 -3.62
N THR A 602 -18.27 7.75 -3.95
CA THR A 602 -17.18 8.26 -3.10
C THR A 602 -17.18 9.78 -2.99
N VAL A 603 -17.13 10.33 -1.77
CA VAL A 603 -16.78 11.76 -1.56
C VAL A 603 -15.32 11.87 -1.12
N SER A 604 -14.52 12.65 -1.83
CA SER A 604 -13.11 12.90 -1.52
C SER A 604 -12.89 14.33 -1.00
N TYR A 605 -12.39 14.42 0.23
CA TYR A 605 -12.00 15.65 0.91
C TYR A 605 -10.49 15.96 0.76
N ALA A 606 -9.73 15.16 0.01
CA ALA A 606 -8.26 15.21 -0.09
C ALA A 606 -7.68 16.57 -0.52
N GLY A 607 -8.48 17.43 -1.16
CA GLY A 607 -8.11 18.79 -1.53
C GLY A 607 -8.21 19.83 -0.41
N LEU A 608 -8.75 19.49 0.76
CA LEU A 608 -8.98 20.44 1.85
C LEU A 608 -7.75 20.66 2.73
N ALA A 609 -7.53 21.93 3.08
CA ALA A 609 -6.39 22.37 3.89
C ALA A 609 -6.65 22.32 5.41
N GLN A 610 -7.52 21.41 5.87
CA GLN A 610 -7.93 21.24 7.26
C GLN A 610 -8.65 19.91 7.50
N ALA A 611 -8.65 19.44 8.74
CA ALA A 611 -9.40 18.25 9.15
C ALA A 611 -10.92 18.40 9.03
N ILE A 612 -11.59 17.26 8.84
CA ILE A 612 -13.02 17.07 8.66
C ILE A 612 -13.58 16.00 9.61
N THR A 613 -14.90 15.94 9.70
CA THR A 613 -15.60 14.82 10.31
C THR A 613 -16.77 14.42 9.41
N VAL A 614 -16.81 13.17 8.98
CA VAL A 614 -17.89 12.62 8.12
C VAL A 614 -18.65 11.53 8.87
N ASP A 615 -19.97 11.52 8.75
CA ASP A 615 -20.86 10.54 9.38
C ASP A 615 -21.94 10.07 8.41
N LEU A 616 -21.66 8.98 7.69
CA LEU A 616 -22.51 8.43 6.63
C LEU A 616 -23.87 7.94 7.17
N ARG A 617 -23.96 7.53 8.45
CA ARG A 617 -25.24 7.10 9.09
C ARG A 617 -26.30 8.18 9.09
N PHE A 618 -25.88 9.44 9.21
CA PHE A 618 -26.76 10.61 9.13
C PHE A 618 -26.59 11.38 7.81
N GLY A 619 -25.70 10.88 6.95
CA GLY A 619 -25.31 11.46 5.69
C GLY A 619 -24.89 12.93 5.78
N ARG A 620 -23.84 13.23 6.55
CA ARG A 620 -23.36 14.62 6.72
C ARG A 620 -21.84 14.73 6.87
N SER A 621 -21.30 15.90 6.52
CA SER A 621 -19.93 16.33 6.85
C SER A 621 -19.93 17.51 7.83
N GLU A 622 -18.85 17.65 8.59
CA GLU A 622 -18.54 18.77 9.47
C GLU A 622 -17.12 19.27 9.18
N ILE A 623 -16.98 20.57 8.96
CA ILE A 623 -15.72 21.22 8.56
C ILE A 623 -15.59 22.54 9.34
N ASP A 624 -14.60 22.64 10.24
CA ASP A 624 -14.42 23.72 11.23
C ASP A 624 -15.61 23.91 12.19
N GLY A 625 -16.08 22.82 12.84
CA GLY A 625 -17.11 22.89 13.88
C GLY A 625 -18.53 23.19 13.37
N ALA A 626 -18.74 23.14 12.05
CA ALA A 626 -20.01 23.45 11.39
C ALA A 626 -20.36 22.35 10.38
N PHE A 627 -21.58 21.82 10.46
CA PHE A 627 -22.11 20.91 9.44
C PHE A 627 -22.26 21.65 8.12
N ARG A 628 -21.73 21.07 7.04
CA ARG A 628 -21.71 21.70 5.71
C ARG A 628 -22.50 20.90 4.71
N ASP A 629 -22.06 19.68 4.45
CA ASP A 629 -22.59 18.89 3.36
C ASP A 629 -23.58 17.86 3.85
N MET A 630 -24.50 17.51 2.97
CA MET A 630 -25.23 16.25 3.05
C MET A 630 -24.53 15.23 2.15
N VAL A 631 -24.17 14.08 2.72
CA VAL A 631 -23.33 13.05 2.08
C VAL A 631 -24.15 11.77 1.98
N ARG A 632 -24.58 11.38 0.78
CA ARG A 632 -25.40 10.19 0.53
C ARG A 632 -24.67 9.29 -0.46
N VAL A 633 -23.57 8.73 0.01
CA VAL A 633 -22.66 7.81 -0.68
C VAL A 633 -22.17 6.73 0.30
N GLU A 634 -21.46 5.73 -0.21
CA GLU A 634 -20.90 4.62 0.55
C GLU A 634 -19.45 4.87 0.98
N ASN A 635 -18.68 5.69 0.26
CA ASN A 635 -17.23 5.75 0.42
C ASN A 635 -16.72 7.17 0.70
N VAL A 636 -15.59 7.26 1.41
CA VAL A 636 -14.97 8.54 1.78
C VAL A 636 -13.46 8.45 1.60
N VAL A 637 -12.86 9.52 1.06
CA VAL A 637 -11.43 9.80 1.16
C VAL A 637 -11.27 11.06 2.02
N GLY A 638 -10.51 10.98 3.10
CA GLY A 638 -10.21 12.11 3.99
C GLY A 638 -9.18 13.09 3.40
N THR A 639 -8.45 13.77 4.27
CA THR A 639 -7.66 14.96 3.97
C THR A 639 -6.14 14.71 4.11
N ALA A 640 -5.39 15.72 4.53
CA ALA A 640 -3.98 15.63 4.92
C ALA A 640 -3.79 15.99 6.42
N PHE A 641 -4.85 15.81 7.23
CA PHE A 641 -4.95 16.16 8.64
C PHE A 641 -5.81 15.13 9.40
N ASP A 642 -5.56 14.99 10.71
CA ASP A 642 -6.25 14.10 11.65
C ASP A 642 -7.80 14.16 11.56
N ASP A 643 -8.38 13.25 10.77
CA ASP A 643 -9.80 13.21 10.42
C ASP A 643 -10.62 12.25 11.29
N VAL A 644 -11.95 12.40 11.26
CA VAL A 644 -12.88 11.44 11.89
C VAL A 644 -13.91 10.99 10.86
N ILE A 645 -13.75 9.78 10.33
CA ILE A 645 -14.61 9.23 9.29
C ILE A 645 -15.43 8.08 9.87
N ILE A 646 -16.76 8.22 9.80
CA ILE A 646 -17.72 7.26 10.31
C ILE A 646 -18.59 6.78 9.15
N GLY A 647 -18.44 5.50 8.83
CA GLY A 647 -19.23 4.72 7.88
C GLY A 647 -20.66 4.43 8.34
N SER A 648 -21.21 3.33 7.86
CA SER A 648 -22.63 3.02 7.84
C SER A 648 -22.88 1.51 8.07
N SER A 649 -24.13 1.05 7.93
CA SER A 649 -24.44 -0.39 8.04
C SER A 649 -24.43 -1.12 6.68
N VAL A 650 -23.65 -0.63 5.72
CA VAL A 650 -23.36 -1.27 4.42
C VAL A 650 -21.86 -1.19 4.17
N ALA A 651 -21.35 -2.05 3.30
CA ALA A 651 -19.92 -2.06 2.93
C ALA A 651 -19.44 -0.67 2.48
N ASN A 652 -18.42 -0.15 3.14
CA ASN A 652 -17.82 1.17 2.89
C ASN A 652 -16.33 1.05 2.57
N PHE A 653 -15.85 1.86 1.63
CA PHE A 653 -14.43 2.12 1.42
C PHE A 653 -14.06 3.45 2.10
N ILE A 654 -13.11 3.41 3.02
CA ILE A 654 -12.68 4.55 3.83
C ILE A 654 -11.16 4.68 3.71
N ASP A 655 -10.69 5.67 2.95
CA ASP A 655 -9.29 6.08 2.92
C ASP A 655 -9.15 7.29 3.86
N GLY A 656 -8.34 7.17 4.92
CA GLY A 656 -8.11 8.30 5.83
C GLY A 656 -7.52 9.52 5.12
N GLY A 657 -6.80 9.29 4.03
CA GLY A 657 -5.80 10.23 3.56
C GLY A 657 -4.58 10.16 4.47
N SER A 658 -3.88 11.28 4.61
CA SER A 658 -2.75 11.38 5.53
C SER A 658 -3.15 12.15 6.77
N GLY A 659 -2.79 11.67 7.95
CA GLY A 659 -3.21 12.28 9.21
C GLY A 659 -2.94 11.31 10.34
N ALA A 660 -3.46 11.54 11.54
CA ALA A 660 -3.67 10.47 12.50
C ALA A 660 -5.19 10.26 12.62
N ASP A 661 -5.73 9.48 11.69
CA ASP A 661 -7.16 9.50 11.39
C ASP A 661 -7.94 8.51 12.26
N ARG A 662 -9.23 8.76 12.48
CA ARG A 662 -10.11 7.85 13.20
C ARG A 662 -11.23 7.36 12.29
N MET A 663 -11.16 6.08 11.94
CA MET A 663 -12.06 5.41 11.00
C MET A 663 -12.92 4.37 11.71
N GLN A 664 -14.21 4.31 11.39
CA GLN A 664 -15.16 3.34 11.92
C GLN A 664 -16.21 3.00 10.86
N GLY A 665 -16.38 1.74 10.48
CA GLY A 665 -17.35 1.28 9.49
C GLY A 665 -18.72 1.01 10.09
N PHE A 666 -18.77 0.14 11.11
CA PHE A 666 -19.91 -0.46 11.84
C PHE A 666 -20.38 -1.82 11.36
N GLY A 667 -20.45 -2.07 10.06
CA GLY A 667 -20.87 -3.37 9.54
C GLY A 667 -21.43 -3.35 8.13
N GLY A 668 -21.31 -4.47 7.47
CA GLY A 668 -20.86 -4.45 6.08
C GLY A 668 -19.50 -5.14 6.02
N ASN A 669 -18.93 -5.27 4.83
CA ASN A 669 -17.55 -5.73 4.70
C ASN A 669 -16.74 -4.51 4.25
N ASP A 670 -16.09 -3.87 5.21
CA ASP A 670 -15.51 -2.55 5.07
C ASP A 670 -14.03 -2.64 4.68
N ILE A 671 -13.57 -1.66 3.90
CA ILE A 671 -12.18 -1.54 3.46
C ILE A 671 -11.62 -0.23 3.97
N TYR A 672 -10.56 -0.31 4.77
CA TYR A 672 -9.81 0.83 5.27
C TYR A 672 -8.49 0.97 4.53
N ILE A 673 -8.11 2.20 4.20
CA ILE A 673 -6.72 2.52 3.86
C ILE A 673 -6.12 3.30 5.02
N VAL A 674 -4.99 2.81 5.53
CA VAL A 674 -4.17 3.48 6.56
C VAL A 674 -2.83 3.89 5.95
N ASP A 675 -2.41 5.13 6.13
CA ASP A 675 -1.12 5.65 5.65
C ASP A 675 -0.20 6.15 6.76
N ASN A 676 -0.70 6.19 8.00
CA ASN A 676 0.04 6.60 9.18
C ASN A 676 -0.12 5.59 10.32
N GLY A 677 0.98 5.29 11.03
CA GLY A 677 0.94 4.49 12.26
C GLY A 677 0.16 5.14 13.42
N GLY A 678 -0.31 6.37 13.25
CA GLY A 678 -1.26 7.05 14.14
C GLY A 678 -2.74 6.78 13.85
N ASP A 679 -3.07 6.11 12.74
CA ASP A 679 -4.45 5.85 12.32
C ASP A 679 -5.16 4.87 13.26
N VAL A 680 -6.45 5.08 13.47
CA VAL A 680 -7.27 4.35 14.43
C VAL A 680 -8.51 3.81 13.73
N VAL A 681 -8.37 2.61 13.15
CA VAL A 681 -9.50 1.79 12.70
C VAL A 681 -10.20 1.19 13.93
N VAL A 682 -11.53 1.27 13.95
CA VAL A 682 -12.40 0.88 15.07
C VAL A 682 -13.55 0.06 14.52
N GLU A 683 -13.42 -1.26 14.59
CA GLU A 683 -14.51 -2.18 14.31
C GLU A 683 -15.11 -2.86 15.53
N ALA A 684 -16.39 -3.21 15.41
CA ALA A 684 -17.23 -3.69 16.50
C ALA A 684 -17.78 -5.09 16.22
N ALA A 685 -18.11 -5.81 17.30
CA ALA A 685 -18.30 -7.25 17.20
C ALA A 685 -19.40 -7.69 16.22
N GLY A 686 -18.99 -8.43 15.17
CA GLY A 686 -19.86 -8.88 14.08
C GLY A 686 -20.22 -7.81 13.04
N GLY A 687 -19.31 -6.88 12.73
CA GLY A 687 -19.41 -5.91 11.63
C GLY A 687 -19.55 -6.59 10.26
N GLY A 688 -18.53 -7.34 9.83
CA GLY A 688 -18.65 -8.28 8.71
C GLY A 688 -17.42 -9.14 8.47
N ARG A 689 -16.70 -8.88 7.37
CA ARG A 689 -15.33 -9.35 7.15
C ARG A 689 -14.55 -8.19 6.57
N ASP A 690 -13.71 -7.59 7.40
CA ASP A 690 -13.19 -6.25 7.21
C ASP A 690 -11.69 -6.29 6.89
N VAL A 691 -11.24 -5.35 6.06
CA VAL A 691 -9.89 -5.36 5.48
C VAL A 691 -9.21 -4.02 5.71
N VAL A 692 -8.03 -4.04 6.32
CA VAL A 692 -7.13 -2.88 6.41
C VAL A 692 -6.01 -3.04 5.37
N TYR A 693 -5.92 -2.09 4.45
CA TYR A 693 -4.81 -1.96 3.52
C TYR A 693 -3.82 -0.87 3.98
N ALA A 694 -2.62 -1.30 4.33
CA ALA A 694 -1.55 -0.43 4.82
C ALA A 694 -0.70 0.15 3.68
N ARG A 695 -0.45 1.46 3.74
CA ARG A 695 0.54 2.21 2.94
C ARG A 695 1.81 2.55 3.75
N ALA A 696 1.78 2.39 5.07
CA ALA A 696 2.92 2.51 5.99
C ALA A 696 2.80 1.46 7.12
N SER A 697 3.88 1.21 7.88
CA SER A 697 3.86 0.23 8.97
C SER A 697 2.72 0.50 9.97
N TYR A 698 1.93 -0.52 10.28
CA TYR A 698 0.67 -0.36 11.01
C TYR A 698 0.45 -1.44 12.08
N THR A 699 -0.19 -1.05 13.18
CA THR A 699 -0.57 -1.93 14.29
C THR A 699 -2.07 -1.83 14.53
N LEU A 700 -2.79 -2.96 14.52
CA LEU A 700 -4.21 -2.98 14.83
C LEU A 700 -4.49 -2.56 16.27
N ASN A 701 -5.58 -1.83 16.46
CA ASN A 701 -6.05 -1.49 17.79
C ASN A 701 -6.59 -2.74 18.51
N ALA A 702 -6.30 -2.83 19.82
CA ALA A 702 -6.87 -3.87 20.67
C ALA A 702 -8.40 -3.84 20.64
N GLY A 703 -9.01 -5.00 20.39
CA GLY A 703 -10.46 -5.21 20.32
C GLY A 703 -11.15 -4.75 19.04
N ALA A 704 -10.41 -4.36 18.00
CA ALA A 704 -10.97 -4.14 16.67
C ALA A 704 -11.13 -5.48 15.94
N GLU A 705 -12.36 -5.89 15.62
CA GLU A 705 -12.62 -7.10 14.82
C GLU A 705 -12.29 -6.82 13.34
N ILE A 706 -11.00 -6.91 12.98
CA ILE A 706 -10.49 -6.89 11.60
C ILE A 706 -9.95 -8.29 11.29
N GLU A 707 -10.40 -8.90 10.20
CA GLU A 707 -9.91 -10.21 9.76
C GLU A 707 -8.68 -10.16 8.88
N VAL A 708 -8.46 -9.08 8.11
CA VAL A 708 -7.32 -8.98 7.20
C VAL A 708 -6.55 -7.67 7.40
N LEU A 709 -5.26 -7.79 7.65
CA LEU A 709 -4.29 -6.70 7.61
C LEU A 709 -3.29 -6.99 6.48
N SER A 710 -3.42 -6.25 5.38
CA SER A 710 -2.55 -6.43 4.20
C SER A 710 -1.83 -5.12 3.89
N VAL A 711 -0.61 -5.19 3.37
CA VAL A 711 -0.09 -4.08 2.57
C VAL A 711 -0.98 -3.85 1.34
N ILE A 712 -1.10 -2.61 0.87
CA ILE A 712 -1.92 -2.29 -0.32
C ILE A 712 -1.35 -2.87 -1.63
N SER A 713 -0.04 -3.15 -1.66
CA SER A 713 0.68 -3.73 -2.79
C SER A 713 1.68 -4.77 -2.29
N GLN A 714 1.41 -6.04 -2.60
CA GLN A 714 2.22 -7.20 -2.18
C GLN A 714 3.48 -7.40 -3.05
N GLY A 715 3.65 -6.63 -4.13
CA GLY A 715 4.89 -6.60 -4.92
C GLY A 715 5.95 -5.66 -4.33
N ALA A 716 7.16 -5.74 -4.86
CA ALA A 716 8.32 -4.92 -4.45
C ALA A 716 7.99 -3.43 -4.31
N GLY A 717 8.53 -2.79 -3.28
CA GLY A 717 8.08 -1.48 -2.82
C GLY A 717 8.81 -0.98 -1.57
N THR A 718 8.06 -0.46 -0.61
CA THR A 718 8.57 -0.09 0.72
C THR A 718 8.35 -1.23 1.69
N VAL A 719 9.34 -1.52 2.53
CA VAL A 719 9.14 -2.33 3.74
C VAL A 719 8.01 -1.71 4.56
N ILE A 720 6.98 -2.51 4.85
CA ILE A 720 5.83 -2.13 5.68
C ILE A 720 5.68 -3.25 6.71
N ASP A 721 5.84 -2.89 7.97
CA ASP A 721 5.72 -3.83 9.09
C ASP A 721 4.26 -3.87 9.56
N LEU A 722 3.74 -5.06 9.82
CA LEU A 722 2.34 -5.26 10.22
C LEU A 722 2.27 -5.92 11.59
N THR A 723 1.37 -5.44 12.44
CA THR A 723 1.12 -6.03 13.76
C THR A 723 -0.38 -6.21 13.97
N GLY A 724 -0.80 -7.42 14.27
CA GLY A 724 -2.19 -7.76 14.61
C GLY A 724 -2.59 -7.31 16.02
N ASN A 725 -3.70 -7.87 16.54
CA ASN A 725 -4.21 -7.59 17.88
C ASN A 725 -4.44 -8.89 18.69
N GLU A 726 -5.47 -8.96 19.54
CA GLU A 726 -5.77 -10.15 20.36
C GLU A 726 -6.76 -11.16 19.73
N LEU A 727 -7.04 -10.99 18.44
CA LEU A 727 -7.94 -11.81 17.64
C LEU A 727 -7.15 -12.47 16.48
N GLY A 728 -7.70 -13.50 15.84
CA GLY A 728 -7.03 -14.15 14.70
C GLY A 728 -7.15 -13.31 13.42
N GLN A 729 -6.02 -12.98 12.80
CA GLN A 729 -5.91 -12.23 11.55
C GLN A 729 -5.24 -13.00 10.40
N GLU A 730 -5.55 -12.59 9.17
CA GLU A 730 -4.73 -12.83 7.98
C GLU A 730 -3.81 -11.60 7.76
N LEU A 731 -2.49 -11.77 7.96
CA LEU A 731 -1.45 -10.76 7.72
C LEU A 731 -0.75 -11.01 6.39
N TYR A 732 -0.69 -9.99 5.54
CA TYR A 732 -0.06 -10.06 4.21
C TYR A 732 0.95 -8.92 3.99
N GLY A 733 2.22 -9.30 3.92
CA GLY A 733 3.34 -8.43 3.56
C GLY A 733 3.50 -8.19 2.05
N ASN A 734 4.66 -7.68 1.65
CA ASN A 734 5.12 -7.57 0.27
C ASN A 734 6.49 -8.24 0.08
N THR A 735 6.94 -8.36 -1.17
CA THR A 735 8.24 -8.99 -1.50
C THR A 735 9.50 -8.20 -1.04
N GLU A 736 9.41 -7.39 0.01
CA GLU A 736 10.53 -6.78 0.74
C GLU A 736 10.58 -7.38 2.15
N SER A 737 11.76 -7.46 2.78
CA SER A 737 11.91 -7.91 4.18
C SER A 737 10.96 -7.20 5.17
N ASN A 738 9.85 -7.83 5.54
CA ASN A 738 8.84 -7.30 6.46
C ASN A 738 9.00 -7.86 7.88
N PHE A 739 8.56 -7.10 8.87
CA PHE A 739 8.23 -7.63 10.20
C PHE A 739 6.71 -7.84 10.32
N LEU A 740 6.29 -9.07 10.55
CA LEU A 740 4.90 -9.51 10.69
C LEU A 740 4.70 -10.13 12.08
N ASP A 741 3.95 -9.45 12.95
CA ASP A 741 3.64 -9.92 14.31
C ASP A 741 2.14 -10.18 14.40
N GLY A 742 1.73 -11.44 14.56
CA GLY A 742 0.31 -11.81 14.64
C GLY A 742 -0.42 -11.11 15.79
N GLY A 743 0.31 -10.73 16.84
CA GLY A 743 -0.27 -10.29 18.10
C GLY A 743 -0.54 -11.52 18.96
N GLY A 744 -1.81 -11.93 19.04
CA GLY A 744 -2.23 -13.20 19.60
C GLY A 744 -3.69 -13.49 19.22
N GLY A 745 -4.06 -14.75 19.15
CA GLY A 745 -5.11 -15.16 18.22
C GLY A 745 -4.56 -16.28 17.37
N ALA A 746 -5.33 -16.81 16.41
CA ALA A 746 -4.83 -17.85 15.52
C ALA A 746 -4.59 -17.24 14.14
N ASP A 747 -3.34 -16.86 13.89
CA ASP A 747 -3.00 -15.99 12.78
C ASP A 747 -2.50 -16.74 11.54
N TYR A 748 -2.69 -16.15 10.37
CA TYR A 748 -2.09 -16.58 9.12
C TYR A 748 -1.17 -15.46 8.63
N MET A 749 0.13 -15.70 8.51
CA MET A 749 1.10 -14.68 8.10
C MET A 749 1.82 -15.09 6.81
N ALA A 750 1.90 -14.17 5.84
CA ALA A 750 2.66 -14.33 4.60
C ALA A 750 3.35 -13.03 4.18
N GLY A 751 4.67 -13.00 4.18
CA GLY A 751 5.53 -11.93 3.67
C GLY A 751 5.85 -12.09 2.18
N PHE A 752 5.79 -13.31 1.67
CA PHE A 752 5.93 -13.72 0.25
C PHE A 752 7.36 -13.76 -0.29
N GLY A 753 8.23 -12.83 0.11
CA GLY A 753 9.62 -12.83 -0.33
C GLY A 753 10.41 -11.62 0.15
N GLY A 754 11.72 -11.69 0.03
CA GLY A 754 12.59 -10.95 0.95
C GLY A 754 12.94 -11.84 2.14
N SER A 755 13.73 -11.31 3.08
CA SER A 755 14.04 -12.01 4.33
C SER A 755 13.14 -11.48 5.44
N ASP A 756 12.07 -12.20 5.73
CA ASP A 756 10.98 -11.78 6.61
C ASP A 756 11.20 -12.21 8.07
N ILE A 757 10.59 -11.46 8.98
CA ILE A 757 10.56 -11.75 10.42
C ILE A 757 9.12 -11.92 10.86
N TYR A 758 8.78 -13.13 11.29
CA TYR A 758 7.49 -13.49 11.85
C TYR A 758 7.55 -13.51 13.37
N VAL A 759 6.47 -13.12 14.04
CA VAL A 759 6.31 -13.31 15.49
C VAL A 759 5.02 -14.08 15.78
N VAL A 760 5.18 -15.25 16.41
CA VAL A 760 4.10 -16.18 16.77
C VAL A 760 3.90 -16.22 18.29
N ASP A 761 2.66 -16.34 18.71
CA ASP A 761 2.19 -16.20 20.09
C ASP A 761 1.56 -17.50 20.60
N GLN A 762 1.04 -18.35 19.71
CA GLN A 762 0.55 -19.68 20.06
C GLN A 762 0.70 -20.70 18.91
N GLY A 763 0.55 -21.99 19.24
CA GLY A 763 0.53 -23.08 18.25
C GLY A 763 -0.71 -23.12 17.33
N GLY A 764 -1.49 -22.05 17.27
CA GLY A 764 -2.56 -21.86 16.28
C GLY A 764 -2.11 -21.10 15.04
N ASP A 765 -0.95 -20.45 15.09
CA ASP A 765 -0.45 -19.54 14.06
C ASP A 765 0.18 -20.31 12.89
N VAL A 766 0.04 -19.80 11.68
CA VAL A 766 0.47 -20.44 10.43
C VAL A 766 1.35 -19.49 9.64
N ILE A 767 2.57 -19.92 9.32
CA ILE A 767 3.50 -19.18 8.46
C ILE A 767 3.43 -19.75 7.05
N ALA A 768 3.10 -18.92 6.07
CA ALA A 768 2.92 -19.33 4.69
C ALA A 768 4.06 -18.83 3.80
N GLU A 769 5.25 -19.38 4.04
CA GLU A 769 6.43 -19.10 3.20
C GLU A 769 6.56 -20.03 1.99
N SER A 770 7.14 -19.47 0.92
CA SER A 770 7.21 -20.10 -0.41
C SER A 770 8.63 -20.19 -0.95
N ALA A 771 8.86 -21.16 -1.83
CA ALA A 771 10.21 -21.52 -2.25
C ALA A 771 10.99 -20.36 -2.91
N GLY A 772 12.10 -19.98 -2.26
CA GLY A 772 12.93 -18.85 -2.66
C GLY A 772 12.42 -17.47 -2.25
N GLY A 773 11.63 -17.37 -1.17
CA GLY A 773 11.24 -16.12 -0.50
C GLY A 773 12.47 -15.30 -0.09
N GLY A 774 13.25 -15.78 0.88
CA GLY A 774 14.59 -15.23 1.13
C GLY A 774 15.43 -15.96 2.16
N ARG A 775 15.37 -15.48 3.41
CA ARG A 775 15.96 -16.14 4.58
C ARG A 775 15.18 -15.68 5.80
N ASP A 776 14.33 -16.56 6.28
CA ASP A 776 13.15 -16.16 7.02
C ASP A 776 13.24 -16.62 8.48
N VAL A 777 12.75 -15.77 9.39
CA VAL A 777 12.97 -15.93 10.83
C VAL A 777 11.63 -15.91 11.56
N VAL A 778 11.31 -16.98 12.29
CA VAL A 778 10.17 -17.04 13.20
C VAL A 778 10.66 -16.83 14.64
N TYR A 779 10.14 -15.80 15.31
CA TYR A 779 10.31 -15.55 16.74
C TYR A 779 9.09 -16.01 17.53
N ALA A 780 9.26 -17.04 18.36
CA ALA A 780 8.20 -17.61 19.17
C ALA A 780 8.12 -16.97 20.58
N ARG A 781 6.91 -16.60 21.00
CA ARG A 781 6.57 -16.16 22.37
C ARG A 781 6.03 -17.29 23.26
N ALA A 782 5.57 -18.40 22.66
CA ALA A 782 5.14 -19.63 23.31
C ALA A 782 5.62 -20.86 22.51
N SER A 783 5.45 -22.08 23.04
CA SER A 783 5.86 -23.30 22.32
C SER A 783 5.18 -23.39 20.94
N TYR A 784 5.98 -23.64 19.90
CA TYR A 784 5.55 -23.53 18.51
C TYR A 784 6.09 -24.67 17.63
N THR A 785 5.32 -25.04 16.61
CA THR A 785 5.68 -26.06 15.61
C THR A 785 5.48 -25.46 14.23
N LEU A 786 6.54 -25.43 13.42
CA LEU A 786 6.44 -24.99 12.02
C LEU A 786 5.49 -25.88 11.23
N ASN A 787 4.61 -25.28 10.43
CA ASN A 787 3.79 -26.03 9.50
C ASN A 787 4.64 -26.63 8.37
N ALA A 788 4.22 -27.81 7.91
CA ALA A 788 4.90 -28.52 6.82
C ALA A 788 4.95 -27.68 5.53
N GLY A 789 6.09 -27.70 4.87
CA GLY A 789 6.34 -26.99 3.62
C GLY A 789 6.59 -25.48 3.71
N ALA A 790 6.60 -24.87 4.91
CA ALA A 790 7.05 -23.49 5.07
C ALA A 790 8.59 -23.42 4.94
N GLU A 791 9.10 -22.69 3.95
CA GLU A 791 10.54 -22.44 3.82
C GLU A 791 10.96 -21.35 4.81
N VAL A 792 11.22 -21.75 6.06
CA VAL A 792 11.76 -20.92 7.14
C VAL A 792 13.11 -21.49 7.54
N GLU A 793 14.18 -20.68 7.53
CA GLU A 793 15.52 -21.11 7.94
C GLU A 793 15.77 -21.00 9.44
N VAL A 794 15.09 -20.10 10.17
CA VAL A 794 15.34 -19.90 11.61
C VAL A 794 14.06 -19.94 12.41
N LEU A 795 14.01 -20.81 13.42
CA LEU A 795 12.98 -20.83 14.45
C LEU A 795 13.62 -20.54 15.81
N SER A 796 13.43 -19.34 16.33
CA SER A 796 14.02 -18.89 17.60
C SER A 796 12.93 -18.52 18.60
N VAL A 797 13.19 -18.70 19.88
CA VAL A 797 12.47 -17.93 20.91
C VAL A 797 12.73 -16.43 20.73
N ILE A 798 11.76 -15.57 21.07
CA ILE A 798 11.93 -14.11 21.00
C ILE A 798 12.95 -13.56 22.01
N SER A 799 13.19 -14.28 23.11
CA SER A 799 14.14 -13.91 24.17
C SER A 799 14.86 -15.14 24.69
N GLN A 800 16.16 -15.21 24.41
CA GLN A 800 17.03 -16.30 24.82
C GLN A 800 17.39 -16.23 26.33
N GLY A 801 17.07 -15.13 27.02
CA GLY A 801 17.23 -15.01 28.48
C GLY A 801 16.02 -15.56 29.24
N GLY A 802 16.28 -16.21 30.38
CA GLY A 802 15.32 -16.99 31.17
C GLY A 802 13.96 -16.34 31.47
N GLY A 803 12.95 -17.20 31.63
CA GLY A 803 11.53 -16.83 31.59
C GLY A 803 10.60 -18.05 31.64
N THR A 804 9.86 -18.27 30.57
CA THR A 804 9.03 -19.48 30.38
C THR A 804 9.75 -20.48 29.48
N ILE A 805 9.64 -21.76 29.80
CA ILE A 805 10.01 -22.85 28.88
C ILE A 805 9.18 -22.67 27.60
N ILE A 806 9.86 -22.69 26.45
CA ILE A 806 9.28 -22.61 25.12
C ILE A 806 9.89 -23.76 24.33
N ASP A 807 9.05 -24.67 23.86
CA ASP A 807 9.47 -25.82 23.06
C ASP A 807 9.33 -25.47 21.57
N LEU A 808 10.30 -25.86 20.76
CA LEU A 808 10.33 -25.56 19.32
C LEU A 808 10.37 -26.86 18.52
N THR A 809 9.60 -26.90 17.44
CA THR A 809 9.63 -28.02 16.50
C THR A 809 9.70 -27.48 15.06
N GLY A 810 10.69 -27.93 14.31
CA GLY A 810 10.87 -27.61 12.90
C GLY A 810 9.90 -28.37 11.99
N ASN A 811 10.23 -28.45 10.70
CA ASN A 811 9.44 -29.15 9.69
C ASN A 811 10.33 -30.10 8.85
N GLU A 812 9.93 -30.45 7.62
CA GLU A 812 10.70 -31.40 6.81
C GLU A 812 11.98 -30.84 6.18
N LEU A 813 12.18 -29.52 6.24
CA LEU A 813 13.33 -28.79 5.68
C LEU A 813 14.43 -28.61 6.76
N GLY A 814 15.55 -27.98 6.40
CA GLY A 814 16.64 -27.71 7.35
C GLY A 814 16.48 -26.38 8.07
N GLN A 815 16.53 -26.37 9.40
CA GLN A 815 16.37 -25.18 10.24
C GLN A 815 17.51 -24.93 11.25
N GLU A 816 17.69 -23.67 11.63
CA GLU A 816 18.39 -23.24 12.84
C GLU A 816 17.36 -23.02 13.98
N LEU A 817 17.37 -23.88 15.00
CA LEU A 817 16.51 -23.77 16.20
C LEU A 817 17.28 -23.18 17.39
N TYR A 818 16.71 -22.13 18.00
CA TYR A 818 17.30 -21.42 19.14
C TYR A 818 16.35 -21.32 20.33
N GLY A 819 16.70 -21.99 21.43
CA GLY A 819 16.01 -21.97 22.73
C GLY A 819 16.32 -20.75 23.61
N ASN A 820 15.93 -20.83 24.89
CA ASN A 820 16.26 -19.87 25.94
C ASN A 820 16.95 -20.56 27.13
N THR A 821 17.43 -19.77 28.11
CA THR A 821 18.12 -20.33 29.29
C THR A 821 17.22 -21.12 30.29
N GLU A 822 16.16 -21.78 29.82
CA GLU A 822 15.29 -22.69 30.59
C GLU A 822 15.25 -24.06 29.88
N SER A 823 14.99 -25.16 30.59
CA SER A 823 14.94 -26.51 29.99
C SER A 823 13.94 -26.63 28.82
N ASN A 824 14.41 -26.59 27.58
CA ASN A 824 13.61 -26.63 26.34
C ASN A 824 13.52 -28.05 25.75
N PHE A 825 12.51 -28.27 24.91
CA PHE A 825 12.47 -29.37 23.95
C PHE A 825 12.61 -28.82 22.53
N LEU A 826 13.60 -29.30 21.78
CA LEU A 826 13.96 -28.85 20.43
C LEU A 826 14.00 -30.08 19.48
N ASP A 827 13.04 -30.19 18.57
CA ASP A 827 12.91 -31.27 17.57
C ASP A 827 13.08 -30.65 16.18
N GLY A 828 14.20 -30.94 15.49
CA GLY A 828 14.50 -30.35 14.18
C GLY A 828 13.54 -30.82 13.10
N GLY A 829 13.22 -32.13 13.11
CA GLY A 829 12.13 -32.71 12.34
C GLY A 829 12.59 -33.44 11.08
N GLY A 830 13.12 -32.74 10.10
CA GLY A 830 13.53 -33.29 8.80
C GLY A 830 14.96 -32.93 8.46
N GLY A 831 15.15 -32.33 7.28
CA GLY A 831 16.28 -31.42 7.09
C GLY A 831 17.70 -31.94 7.35
N ALA A 832 18.46 -31.02 7.93
CA ALA A 832 19.85 -31.12 8.39
C ALA A 832 20.04 -29.90 9.30
N ASP A 833 19.70 -30.06 10.57
CA ASP A 833 19.33 -28.94 11.44
C ASP A 833 20.49 -28.44 12.31
N TYR A 834 20.37 -27.23 12.84
CA TYR A 834 21.25 -26.69 13.88
C TYR A 834 20.41 -26.43 15.12
N LEU A 835 20.70 -27.09 16.24
CA LEU A 835 19.88 -27.01 17.46
C LEU A 835 20.72 -26.46 18.62
N GLN A 836 20.26 -25.38 19.27
CA GLN A 836 20.92 -24.79 20.44
C GLN A 836 19.91 -24.26 21.46
N GLY A 837 19.88 -24.85 22.65
CA GLY A 837 19.03 -24.46 23.78
C GLY A 837 19.63 -23.34 24.64
N PHE A 838 20.96 -23.26 24.69
CA PHE A 838 21.72 -22.40 25.63
C PHE A 838 21.68 -22.98 27.05
N GLY A 839 21.45 -22.16 28.07
CA GLY A 839 21.48 -22.64 29.45
C GLY A 839 20.25 -23.49 29.78
N GLY A 840 20.36 -24.59 30.49
CA GLY A 840 19.16 -25.39 30.70
C GLY A 840 19.40 -26.76 31.27
N ASN A 841 18.59 -27.69 30.77
CA ASN A 841 18.77 -29.14 30.81
C ASN A 841 17.83 -29.62 29.69
N ASP A 842 18.34 -29.58 28.48
CA ASP A 842 17.57 -29.50 27.25
C ASP A 842 17.41 -30.87 26.59
N ASN A 843 16.32 -31.02 25.84
CA ASN A 843 15.98 -32.24 25.12
C ASN A 843 16.00 -31.97 23.62
N TYR A 844 17.02 -32.48 22.95
CA TYR A 844 17.19 -32.42 21.51
C TYR A 844 16.62 -33.67 20.87
N VAL A 845 16.01 -33.55 19.70
CA VAL A 845 15.72 -34.68 18.81
C VAL A 845 16.50 -34.50 17.51
N VAL A 846 17.13 -35.59 17.06
CA VAL A 846 17.90 -35.62 15.80
C VAL A 846 17.45 -36.78 14.93
N GLU A 847 17.25 -36.50 13.65
CA GLU A 847 16.68 -37.38 12.64
C GLU A 847 17.70 -37.81 11.60
N THR A 848 18.69 -36.96 11.33
CA THR A 848 19.64 -37.13 10.24
C THR A 848 21.08 -36.99 10.73
N GLN A 849 22.03 -37.50 9.93
CA GLN A 849 23.46 -37.24 10.15
C GLN A 849 23.88 -35.82 9.73
N GLY A 850 22.95 -35.00 9.23
CA GLY A 850 23.17 -33.59 8.94
C GLY A 850 22.97 -32.69 10.16
N ASP A 851 22.30 -33.19 11.19
CA ASP A 851 21.89 -32.39 12.34
C ASP A 851 23.08 -32.09 13.27
N VAL A 852 23.07 -30.91 13.87
CA VAL A 852 24.16 -30.39 14.71
C VAL A 852 23.57 -29.78 15.98
N VAL A 853 23.64 -30.53 17.07
CA VAL A 853 23.35 -30.02 18.42
C VAL A 853 24.55 -29.20 18.93
N ILE A 854 24.32 -28.06 19.56
CA ILE A 854 25.38 -27.23 20.17
C ILE A 854 25.06 -27.00 21.63
N GLU A 855 25.89 -27.60 22.49
CA GLU A 855 25.88 -27.38 23.94
C GLU A 855 27.24 -26.90 24.45
N GLY A 856 27.22 -25.78 25.16
CA GLY A 856 28.39 -25.05 25.63
C GLY A 856 28.83 -25.40 27.06
N ALA A 857 29.93 -24.78 27.48
CA ALA A 857 30.60 -25.17 28.72
C ALA A 857 29.85 -24.68 29.99
N GLY A 858 29.12 -25.60 30.63
CA GLY A 858 28.31 -25.33 31.82
C GLY A 858 27.02 -24.56 31.50
N GLU A 859 26.45 -24.81 30.31
CA GLU A 859 25.15 -24.29 29.91
C GLU A 859 24.04 -25.16 30.53
N GLY A 860 24.10 -26.49 30.45
CA GLY A 860 23.34 -27.41 31.31
C GLY A 860 24.17 -28.31 32.24
N ASN A 861 23.54 -29.37 32.75
CA ASN A 861 24.18 -30.49 33.47
C ASN A 861 23.48 -31.85 33.32
N HIS A 862 22.51 -31.93 32.41
CA HIS A 862 21.74 -33.13 32.09
C HIS A 862 21.03 -32.93 30.74
N ASP A 863 21.79 -32.60 29.72
CA ASP A 863 21.30 -32.37 28.37
C ASP A 863 21.20 -33.70 27.60
N VAL A 864 20.12 -33.88 26.85
CA VAL A 864 19.73 -35.18 26.26
C VAL A 864 19.50 -35.05 24.76
N VAL A 865 20.22 -35.85 23.98
CA VAL A 865 19.98 -36.04 22.55
C VAL A 865 19.21 -37.34 22.33
N TYR A 866 18.00 -37.25 21.77
CA TYR A 866 17.19 -38.38 21.34
C TYR A 866 17.35 -38.62 19.84
N ALA A 867 18.11 -39.63 19.48
CA ALA A 867 18.38 -39.98 18.10
C ALA A 867 17.29 -40.90 17.50
N ARG A 868 16.73 -40.50 16.35
CA ARG A 868 15.88 -41.33 15.48
C ARG A 868 16.68 -42.11 14.41
N SER A 869 17.94 -41.74 14.16
CA SER A 869 18.89 -42.45 13.30
C SER A 869 20.31 -42.48 13.91
N SER A 870 21.29 -43.18 13.30
CA SER A 870 22.67 -43.25 13.83
C SER A 870 23.28 -41.85 13.92
N TYR A 871 23.83 -41.49 15.10
CA TYR A 871 24.30 -40.14 15.43
C TYR A 871 25.59 -40.17 16.25
N ALA A 872 26.41 -39.13 16.10
CA ALA A 872 27.68 -39.00 16.81
C ALA A 872 27.83 -37.59 17.40
N LEU A 873 28.20 -37.49 18.67
CA LEU A 873 28.49 -36.21 19.30
C LEU A 873 29.75 -35.59 18.68
N GLY A 874 29.65 -34.30 18.38
CA GLY A 874 30.78 -33.47 17.95
C GLY A 874 31.74 -33.19 19.10
N ALA A 875 33.02 -33.01 18.76
CA ALA A 875 34.04 -32.65 19.74
C ALA A 875 33.73 -31.29 20.38
N GLY A 876 33.81 -31.22 21.71
CA GLY A 876 33.56 -30.02 22.49
C GLY A 876 32.10 -29.77 22.91
N GLN A 877 31.12 -30.56 22.42
CA GLN A 877 29.72 -30.51 22.87
C GLN A 877 29.57 -31.10 24.27
N GLN A 878 28.92 -30.42 25.22
CA GLN A 878 28.74 -30.92 26.59
C GLN A 878 27.39 -31.62 26.82
N ILE A 879 27.06 -32.59 25.95
CA ILE A 879 25.88 -33.44 26.12
C ILE A 879 26.16 -34.55 27.14
N GLU A 880 25.39 -34.65 28.21
CA GLU A 880 25.47 -35.79 29.12
C GLU A 880 24.88 -37.08 28.55
N VAL A 881 23.76 -37.04 27.83
CA VAL A 881 23.01 -38.24 27.42
C VAL A 881 22.77 -38.31 25.91
N LEU A 882 23.18 -39.41 25.27
CA LEU A 882 22.81 -39.75 23.90
C LEU A 882 21.97 -41.03 23.89
N SER A 883 20.67 -40.92 23.64
CA SER A 883 19.72 -42.03 23.67
C SER A 883 19.07 -42.26 22.31
N ALA A 884 18.77 -43.51 21.97
CA ALA A 884 17.71 -43.82 21.03
C ALA A 884 16.39 -43.18 21.51
N GLN A 885 15.61 -42.57 20.60
CA GLN A 885 14.32 -41.93 20.96
C GLN A 885 13.30 -42.93 21.54
N SER A 886 13.40 -44.22 21.16
CA SER A 886 12.58 -45.28 21.73
C SER A 886 13.40 -46.55 21.92
N GLN A 887 13.62 -46.91 23.18
CA GLN A 887 14.35 -48.13 23.56
C GLN A 887 13.62 -49.39 23.09
N GLY A 888 12.30 -49.33 22.86
CA GLY A 888 11.51 -50.43 22.31
C GLY A 888 11.58 -50.61 20.78
N ALA A 889 12.32 -49.76 20.05
CA ALA A 889 12.49 -49.87 18.61
C ALA A 889 13.50 -50.97 18.26
N THR A 890 13.26 -51.73 17.19
CA THR A 890 14.13 -52.84 16.77
C THR A 890 15.03 -52.49 15.57
N ALA A 891 15.16 -51.19 15.26
CA ALA A 891 16.03 -50.71 14.19
C ALA A 891 17.40 -50.41 14.79
N ALA A 892 18.45 -51.03 14.25
CA ALA A 892 19.83 -50.78 14.65
C ALA A 892 20.18 -49.29 14.55
N LEU A 893 20.85 -48.77 15.58
CA LEU A 893 21.43 -47.44 15.65
C LEU A 893 22.91 -47.56 16.01
N ASP A 894 23.72 -46.71 15.39
CA ASP A 894 25.10 -46.49 15.79
C ASP A 894 25.14 -45.16 16.56
N LEU A 895 25.47 -45.20 17.85
CA LEU A 895 25.55 -44.02 18.72
C LEU A 895 27.01 -43.85 19.19
N THR A 896 27.56 -42.66 19.01
CA THR A 896 28.96 -42.36 19.39
C THR A 896 29.02 -41.11 20.26
N GLY A 897 29.66 -41.23 21.43
CA GLY A 897 29.97 -40.12 22.33
C GLY A 897 31.15 -39.28 21.85
N ASN A 898 31.75 -38.49 22.73
CA ASN A 898 32.86 -37.58 22.40
C ASN A 898 34.03 -37.65 23.40
N GLU A 899 34.61 -36.51 23.81
CA GLU A 899 35.71 -36.45 24.79
C GLU A 899 35.28 -36.20 26.25
N PHE A 900 33.97 -36.21 26.52
CA PHE A 900 33.38 -36.07 27.85
C PHE A 900 32.75 -37.39 28.32
N GLY A 901 32.43 -37.46 29.61
CA GLY A 901 31.71 -38.61 30.17
C GLY A 901 30.26 -38.63 29.71
N ASN A 902 29.87 -39.54 28.82
CA ASN A 902 28.51 -39.62 28.26
C ASN A 902 27.73 -40.86 28.75
N GLU A 903 26.41 -40.76 28.84
CA GLU A 903 25.48 -41.89 28.99
C GLU A 903 24.84 -42.23 27.63
N LEU A 904 25.12 -43.42 27.09
CA LEU A 904 24.65 -43.92 25.80
C LEU A 904 23.59 -45.01 25.99
N TYR A 905 22.40 -44.80 25.42
CA TYR A 905 21.27 -45.71 25.53
C TYR A 905 20.79 -46.20 24.16
N GLY A 906 20.92 -47.51 23.93
CA GLY A 906 20.46 -48.22 22.73
C GLY A 906 18.96 -48.50 22.69
N ASN A 907 18.58 -49.54 21.94
CA ASN A 907 17.21 -50.02 21.75
C ASN A 907 17.15 -51.55 21.60
N GLU A 908 16.02 -52.10 21.15
CA GLU A 908 15.81 -53.55 20.94
C GLU A 908 16.28 -54.03 19.54
N GLY A 909 17.18 -53.27 18.89
CA GLY A 909 17.87 -53.63 17.66
C GLY A 909 19.38 -53.74 17.89
N ALA A 910 20.08 -54.53 17.07
CA ALA A 910 21.53 -54.73 17.20
C ALA A 910 22.31 -53.41 17.02
N ASN A 911 22.73 -52.77 18.11
CA ASN A 911 23.33 -51.43 18.12
C ASN A 911 24.86 -51.46 18.07
N VAL A 912 25.46 -50.32 17.71
CA VAL A 912 26.88 -50.04 17.94
C VAL A 912 26.98 -48.81 18.82
N LEU A 913 27.43 -48.98 20.06
CA LEU A 913 27.63 -47.91 21.04
C LEU A 913 29.13 -47.71 21.24
N ASN A 914 29.62 -46.49 21.03
CA ASN A 914 31.02 -46.13 21.25
C ASN A 914 31.09 -44.92 22.21
N GLY A 915 31.66 -45.07 23.40
CA GLY A 915 31.75 -43.99 24.40
C GLY A 915 32.67 -42.86 23.93
N GLY A 916 33.84 -43.22 23.39
CA GLY A 916 34.80 -42.31 22.79
C GLY A 916 36.00 -42.11 23.70
N ALA A 917 36.01 -41.04 24.49
CA ALA A 917 36.96 -40.86 25.58
C ALA A 917 36.29 -40.12 26.73
N GLY A 918 36.32 -40.69 27.93
CA GLY A 918 35.52 -40.15 29.01
C GLY A 918 35.54 -41.03 30.25
N SER A 919 34.34 -41.37 30.72
CA SER A 919 34.07 -42.36 31.77
C SER A 919 32.59 -42.67 31.64
N ASP A 920 32.29 -43.51 30.66
CA ASP A 920 31.02 -43.52 29.94
C ASP A 920 30.11 -44.65 30.44
N TYR A 921 28.80 -44.51 30.24
CA TYR A 921 27.82 -45.54 30.58
C TYR A 921 27.11 -46.00 29.31
N LEU A 922 27.32 -47.24 28.87
CA LEU A 922 26.74 -47.77 27.63
C LEU A 922 25.72 -48.88 27.96
N PHE A 923 24.50 -48.74 27.45
CA PHE A 923 23.39 -49.66 27.67
C PHE A 923 22.81 -50.15 26.33
N GLY A 924 23.05 -51.41 25.95
CA GLY A 924 22.58 -52.00 24.68
C GLY A 924 21.06 -52.15 24.60
N TYR A 925 20.47 -52.85 25.59
CA TYR A 925 19.06 -53.27 25.74
C TYR A 925 18.74 -54.62 25.12
N GLY A 926 18.51 -54.68 23.81
CA GLY A 926 18.07 -55.91 23.17
C GLY A 926 18.63 -56.04 21.76
N GLY A 927 19.23 -57.18 21.44
CA GLY A 927 19.78 -57.34 20.09
C GLY A 927 20.98 -58.26 20.04
N ALA A 928 22.10 -57.69 19.60
CA ALA A 928 23.40 -58.34 19.46
C ALA A 928 24.41 -57.22 19.29
N ASP A 929 24.66 -56.53 20.39
CA ASP A 929 25.15 -55.16 20.38
C ASP A 929 26.67 -55.13 20.42
N THR A 930 27.29 -54.07 19.91
CA THR A 930 28.72 -53.81 20.05
C THR A 930 28.91 -52.61 20.95
N LEU A 931 29.49 -52.82 22.13
CA LEU A 931 29.77 -51.77 23.12
C LEU A 931 31.28 -51.59 23.24
N ASP A 932 31.78 -50.44 22.80
CA ASP A 932 33.19 -50.03 22.94
C ASP A 932 33.22 -48.81 23.87
N GLY A 933 33.76 -48.96 25.09
CA GLY A 933 33.89 -47.81 26.00
C GLY A 933 34.78 -46.71 25.41
N GLY A 934 35.79 -47.12 24.62
CA GLY A 934 36.80 -46.19 24.15
C GLY A 934 37.85 -45.98 25.24
N ALA A 935 38.18 -44.73 25.57
CA ALA A 935 39.26 -44.40 26.50
C ALA A 935 38.73 -43.77 27.80
N GLY A 936 38.42 -44.60 28.80
CA GLY A 936 37.83 -44.13 30.05
C GLY A 936 37.78 -45.19 31.15
N ALA A 937 37.06 -44.91 32.23
CA ALA A 937 36.72 -45.92 33.22
C ALA A 937 35.25 -46.26 33.05
N ASP A 938 34.96 -47.05 32.02
CA ASP A 938 33.62 -47.10 31.42
C ASP A 938 32.76 -48.22 32.03
N PHE A 939 31.43 -48.09 31.91
CA PHE A 939 30.44 -49.02 32.46
C PHE A 939 29.55 -49.55 31.33
N LEU A 940 29.70 -50.83 31.01
CA LEU A 940 29.12 -51.46 29.83
C LEU A 940 28.05 -52.49 30.24
N VAL A 941 26.85 -52.39 29.67
CA VAL A 941 25.69 -53.26 29.95
C VAL A 941 25.07 -53.72 28.64
N GLY A 942 25.17 -55.00 28.30
CA GLY A 942 24.57 -55.54 27.06
C GLY A 942 23.05 -55.72 27.18
N TYR A 943 22.60 -56.13 28.36
CA TYR A 943 21.26 -56.63 28.68
C TYR A 943 20.88 -57.95 28.00
N ALA A 944 20.18 -57.92 26.86
CA ALA A 944 19.52 -59.10 26.29
C ALA A 944 19.88 -59.31 24.82
N GLY A 945 21.09 -59.80 24.56
CA GLY A 945 21.54 -60.08 23.21
C GLY A 945 22.55 -61.20 23.09
N ALA A 946 23.48 -60.99 22.16
CA ALA A 946 24.66 -61.83 21.95
C ALA A 946 25.81 -60.84 21.72
N ASP A 947 26.24 -60.23 22.82
CA ASP A 947 26.79 -58.89 22.79
C ASP A 947 28.32 -58.91 22.75
N SER A 948 28.90 -57.84 22.22
CA SER A 948 30.31 -57.72 21.88
C SER A 948 30.93 -56.52 22.59
N PHE A 949 31.53 -56.79 23.74
CA PHE A 949 32.26 -55.79 24.52
C PHE A 949 33.65 -55.60 23.92
N ALA A 950 33.85 -54.49 23.21
CA ALA A 950 35.04 -54.22 22.42
C ALA A 950 36.06 -53.35 23.16
N PHE A 951 37.33 -53.63 22.90
CA PHE A 951 38.47 -52.94 23.48
C PHE A 951 39.42 -52.51 22.37
N THR A 952 39.22 -51.30 21.83
CA THR A 952 39.96 -50.74 20.70
C THR A 952 40.96 -49.64 21.09
N SER A 953 40.90 -49.17 22.33
CA SER A 953 41.69 -48.04 22.83
C SER A 953 43.03 -48.44 23.49
N ALA A 954 43.86 -47.45 23.82
CA ALA A 954 45.17 -47.69 24.43
C ALA A 954 45.07 -48.03 25.93
N LEU A 955 45.54 -49.21 26.33
CA LEU A 955 45.47 -49.69 27.71
C LEU A 955 46.25 -48.81 28.71
N GLY A 956 45.72 -48.64 29.92
CA GLY A 956 46.41 -47.88 30.98
C GLY A 956 45.69 -47.93 32.34
N ASN A 957 46.36 -47.45 33.40
CA ASN A 957 45.84 -47.52 34.78
C ASN A 957 44.56 -46.69 35.05
N GLY A 958 44.13 -45.86 34.10
CA GLY A 958 42.86 -45.13 34.13
C GLY A 958 41.94 -45.48 32.97
N ASN A 959 42.25 -46.57 32.25
CA ASN A 959 41.47 -47.13 31.16
C ASN A 959 41.07 -48.56 31.57
N LEU A 960 40.01 -48.69 32.38
CA LEU A 960 39.62 -49.93 33.05
C LEU A 960 38.10 -50.02 33.15
N ASP A 961 37.53 -50.82 32.27
CA ASP A 961 36.08 -50.84 32.08
C ASP A 961 35.41 -51.89 32.97
N ASN A 962 34.09 -51.78 33.11
CA ASN A 962 33.26 -52.65 33.92
C ASN A 962 32.10 -53.18 33.09
N ILE A 963 32.22 -54.42 32.64
CA ILE A 963 31.16 -55.17 31.98
C ILE A 963 30.24 -55.73 33.06
N ALA A 964 29.04 -55.18 33.17
CA ALA A 964 28.16 -55.38 34.31
C ALA A 964 27.44 -56.75 34.32
N ASP A 965 27.16 -57.33 33.16
CA ASP A 965 26.16 -58.40 33.00
C ASP A 965 26.55 -59.59 32.10
N PHE A 966 27.76 -59.62 31.55
CA PHE A 966 28.31 -60.65 30.65
C PHE A 966 27.73 -62.08 30.80
N GLU A 967 27.02 -62.57 29.76
CA GLU A 967 26.49 -63.92 29.66
C GLU A 967 27.47 -64.89 28.95
N MET A 968 28.02 -65.81 29.73
CA MET A 968 29.00 -66.81 29.27
C MET A 968 28.50 -67.67 28.10
N GLY A 969 29.28 -67.74 27.02
CA GLY A 969 28.97 -68.53 25.83
C GLY A 969 27.91 -67.92 24.92
N VAL A 970 27.31 -66.79 25.31
CA VAL A 970 26.45 -65.94 24.49
C VAL A 970 27.28 -64.76 24.00
N ASP A 971 27.81 -63.97 24.94
CA ASP A 971 28.56 -62.75 24.68
C ASP A 971 30.02 -62.99 24.28
N LYS A 972 30.69 -61.95 23.80
CA LYS A 972 32.09 -61.91 23.40
C LYS A 972 32.80 -60.69 23.98
N ILE A 973 34.04 -60.90 24.38
CA ILE A 973 35.01 -59.83 24.60
C ILE A 973 35.85 -59.73 23.32
N VAL A 974 35.80 -58.57 22.68
CA VAL A 974 36.45 -58.30 21.38
C VAL A 974 37.71 -57.49 21.63
N LEU A 975 38.85 -58.00 21.16
CA LEU A 975 40.17 -57.42 21.40
C LEU A 975 40.78 -56.95 20.06
N ASP A 976 41.09 -55.67 19.92
CA ASP A 976 41.76 -55.15 18.72
C ASP A 976 43.21 -55.67 18.62
N HIS A 977 43.60 -56.25 17.48
CA HIS A 977 44.95 -56.80 17.32
C HIS A 977 46.08 -55.76 17.37
N ALA A 978 45.84 -54.49 17.07
CA ALA A 978 46.87 -53.45 17.19
C ALA A 978 47.12 -53.06 18.66
N VAL A 979 46.08 -53.07 19.51
CA VAL A 979 46.21 -52.92 20.97
C VAL A 979 46.83 -54.17 21.61
N PHE A 980 46.32 -55.35 21.25
CA PHE A 980 46.70 -56.64 21.83
C PHE A 980 47.70 -57.43 20.96
N ALA A 981 48.73 -56.75 20.44
CA ALA A 981 49.66 -57.24 19.40
C ALA A 981 50.48 -58.52 19.71
N GLY A 982 50.33 -59.13 20.90
CA GLY A 982 50.86 -60.46 21.23
C GLY A 982 49.89 -61.61 20.93
N LEU A 983 48.66 -61.32 20.50
CA LEU A 983 47.61 -62.28 20.20
C LEU A 983 47.52 -62.61 18.69
N ALA A 984 46.93 -63.76 18.37
CA ALA A 984 46.62 -64.12 16.99
C ALA A 984 45.15 -63.80 16.66
N LEU A 985 44.91 -63.29 15.45
CA LEU A 985 43.57 -63.00 14.91
C LEU A 985 42.64 -64.23 14.96
N GLY A 986 41.36 -63.99 15.27
CA GLY A 986 40.31 -65.00 15.43
C GLY A 986 40.03 -65.34 16.90
N THR A 987 39.40 -66.48 17.16
CA THR A 987 39.12 -66.95 18.53
C THR A 987 40.43 -67.11 19.31
N LEU A 988 40.45 -66.63 20.56
CA LEU A 988 41.63 -66.68 21.41
C LEU A 988 42.12 -68.11 21.62
N SER A 989 43.44 -68.31 21.54
CA SER A 989 44.05 -69.62 21.82
C SER A 989 43.86 -70.00 23.28
N ALA A 990 43.51 -71.27 23.55
CA ALA A 990 43.40 -71.78 24.91
C ALA A 990 44.73 -71.76 25.70
N GLY A 991 45.87 -71.61 25.02
CA GLY A 991 47.18 -71.39 25.65
C GLY A 991 47.59 -69.92 25.79
N ALA A 992 46.70 -68.99 25.43
CA ALA A 992 46.90 -67.55 25.63
C ALA A 992 45.99 -66.96 26.71
N PHE A 993 45.21 -67.81 27.39
CA PHE A 993 44.23 -67.43 28.42
C PHE A 993 44.43 -68.25 29.69
N VAL A 994 44.54 -67.57 30.84
CA VAL A 994 44.75 -68.20 32.14
C VAL A 994 43.89 -67.59 33.24
N THR A 995 43.40 -68.43 34.15
CA THR A 995 42.71 -67.99 35.37
C THR A 995 43.66 -67.99 36.56
N GLY A 996 43.84 -66.84 37.22
CA GLY A 996 44.72 -66.69 38.40
C GLY A 996 46.07 -66.05 38.07
N ASN A 997 47.17 -66.77 38.30
CA ASN A 997 48.53 -66.31 37.98
C ASN A 997 49.00 -66.92 36.65
N PRO A 998 49.86 -66.24 35.87
CA PRO A 998 50.56 -66.85 34.72
C PRO A 998 51.21 -68.19 35.07
N GLN A 999 51.08 -69.17 34.18
CA GLN A 999 51.61 -70.52 34.29
C GLN A 999 52.78 -70.77 33.32
N ASP A 1000 52.74 -70.19 32.12
CA ASP A 1000 53.83 -70.27 31.14
C ASP A 1000 54.15 -68.93 30.44
N ALA A 1001 54.73 -68.97 29.24
CA ALA A 1001 55.25 -67.80 28.51
C ALA A 1001 54.35 -67.34 27.35
N ASP A 1002 53.28 -68.10 27.09
CA ASP A 1002 52.28 -67.83 26.05
C ASP A 1002 50.98 -67.24 26.66
N ASP A 1003 50.81 -67.26 27.99
CA ASP A 1003 49.70 -66.65 28.72
C ASP A 1003 49.63 -65.12 28.53
N ARG A 1004 48.64 -64.62 27.78
CA ARG A 1004 48.48 -63.19 27.46
C ARG A 1004 47.30 -62.53 28.16
N ILE A 1005 46.16 -63.21 28.27
CA ILE A 1005 44.96 -62.72 28.95
C ILE A 1005 44.83 -63.46 30.29
N ILE A 1006 44.89 -62.70 31.37
CA ILE A 1006 44.90 -63.20 32.75
C ILE A 1006 43.59 -62.78 33.42
N PHE A 1007 42.78 -63.74 33.84
CA PHE A 1007 41.54 -63.48 34.56
C PHE A 1007 41.67 -63.79 36.06
N ASN A 1008 41.58 -62.78 36.92
CA ASN A 1008 41.52 -62.95 38.35
C ASN A 1008 40.06 -63.13 38.82
N GLN A 1009 39.58 -64.37 38.78
CA GLN A 1009 38.21 -64.76 39.15
C GLN A 1009 37.75 -64.23 40.52
N GLY A 1010 38.66 -64.08 41.49
CA GLY A 1010 38.34 -63.61 42.83
C GLY A 1010 38.09 -62.10 42.94
N SER A 1011 38.59 -61.30 41.99
CA SER A 1011 38.34 -59.85 41.90
C SER A 1011 37.51 -59.44 40.69
N GLY A 1012 37.31 -60.33 39.72
CA GLY A 1012 36.62 -60.04 38.45
C GLY A 1012 37.50 -59.34 37.40
N ILE A 1013 38.80 -59.13 37.67
CA ILE A 1013 39.66 -58.29 36.81
C ILE A 1013 40.31 -59.12 35.70
N LEU A 1014 40.28 -58.58 34.48
CA LEU A 1014 41.04 -59.02 33.31
C LEU A 1014 42.28 -58.15 33.12
N LEU A 1015 43.43 -58.82 32.89
CA LEU A 1015 44.71 -58.17 32.63
C LEU A 1015 45.34 -58.71 31.34
N TYR A 1016 46.09 -57.86 30.65
CA TYR A 1016 46.90 -58.22 29.50
C TYR A 1016 48.39 -58.20 29.88
N ASP A 1017 49.09 -59.31 29.61
CA ASP A 1017 50.54 -59.41 29.68
C ASP A 1017 51.16 -59.34 28.27
N ALA A 1018 51.70 -58.17 27.95
CA ALA A 1018 52.33 -57.89 26.66
C ALA A 1018 53.65 -58.65 26.44
N ASP A 1019 54.32 -59.16 27.49
CA ASP A 1019 55.51 -60.02 27.34
C ASP A 1019 55.19 -61.52 27.52
N GLY A 1020 54.07 -61.81 28.18
CA GLY A 1020 53.43 -63.12 28.35
C GLY A 1020 54.14 -64.06 29.31
N ASN A 1021 55.19 -63.61 29.99
CA ASN A 1021 56.01 -64.46 30.86
C ASN A 1021 55.92 -64.06 32.34
N GLY A 1022 55.05 -63.10 32.69
CA GLY A 1022 54.80 -62.66 34.05
C GLY A 1022 55.97 -61.93 34.73
N ALA A 1023 57.01 -61.54 33.97
CA ALA A 1023 58.09 -60.69 34.47
C ALA A 1023 57.83 -59.20 34.21
N GLY A 1024 57.05 -58.88 33.17
CA GLY A 1024 56.46 -57.56 32.94
C GLY A 1024 55.32 -57.25 33.91
N ALA A 1025 54.91 -55.98 33.95
CA ALA A 1025 53.70 -55.59 34.65
C ALA A 1025 52.50 -55.73 33.70
N ALA A 1026 51.64 -56.72 33.97
CA ALA A 1026 50.37 -56.85 33.25
C ALA A 1026 49.45 -55.64 33.53
N VAL A 1027 48.74 -55.18 32.50
CA VAL A 1027 47.85 -54.01 32.56
C VAL A 1027 46.41 -54.50 32.70
N ALA A 1028 45.70 -54.05 33.73
CA ALA A 1028 44.26 -54.28 33.84
C ALA A 1028 43.54 -53.44 32.78
N PHE A 1029 42.57 -54.04 32.07
CA PHE A 1029 41.82 -53.37 31.00
C PHE A 1029 40.30 -53.50 31.16
N ALA A 1030 39.84 -54.59 31.77
CA ALA A 1030 38.41 -54.80 32.00
C ALA A 1030 38.16 -55.46 33.36
N SER A 1031 36.92 -55.36 33.81
CA SER A 1031 36.37 -56.09 34.93
C SER A 1031 35.00 -56.65 34.57
N VAL A 1032 34.68 -57.81 35.14
CA VAL A 1032 33.38 -58.49 35.07
C VAL A 1032 32.91 -58.83 36.48
N LEU A 1033 31.65 -59.24 36.64
CA LEU A 1033 31.12 -59.77 37.89
C LEU A 1033 32.07 -60.80 38.56
N GLN A 1034 32.27 -60.64 39.86
CA GLN A 1034 33.17 -61.52 40.63
C GLN A 1034 32.66 -62.98 40.61
N ASN A 1035 33.57 -63.92 40.37
CA ASN A 1035 33.30 -65.35 40.21
C ASN A 1035 32.57 -65.77 38.92
N THR A 1036 32.39 -64.87 37.94
CA THR A 1036 32.10 -65.28 36.54
C THR A 1036 33.12 -66.33 36.08
N GLN A 1037 32.72 -67.23 35.17
CA GLN A 1037 33.66 -68.15 34.53
C GLN A 1037 33.86 -67.70 33.10
N LEU A 1038 35.11 -67.45 32.73
CA LEU A 1038 35.52 -67.09 31.37
C LEU A 1038 36.44 -68.18 30.83
N THR A 1039 36.39 -68.36 29.52
CA THR A 1039 37.21 -69.29 28.73
C THR A 1039 37.77 -68.58 27.50
N ALA A 1040 38.78 -69.17 26.85
CA ALA A 1040 39.31 -68.59 25.62
C ALA A 1040 38.27 -68.46 24.47
N ASN A 1041 37.16 -69.23 24.50
CA ASN A 1041 36.10 -69.12 23.49
C ASN A 1041 35.20 -67.88 23.69
N ASP A 1042 35.32 -67.21 24.84
CA ASP A 1042 34.59 -65.98 25.15
C ASP A 1042 35.32 -64.75 24.60
N PHE A 1043 36.54 -64.91 24.06
CA PHE A 1043 37.34 -63.85 23.46
C PHE A 1043 37.53 -64.05 21.96
N ILE A 1044 37.48 -62.95 21.21
CA ILE A 1044 37.84 -62.88 19.79
C ILE A 1044 38.79 -61.71 19.55
N VAL A 1045 39.79 -61.92 18.70
CA VAL A 1045 40.79 -60.93 18.31
C VAL A 1045 40.54 -60.53 16.86
N ILE A 1046 40.37 -59.23 16.60
CA ILE A 1046 39.98 -58.69 15.28
C ILE A 1046 41.09 -57.88 14.60
#